data_AF-A0A326RIR6-F1
#
_entry.id   AF-A0A326RIR6-F1
#
_cell.length_a   1.000
_cell.length_b   1.000
_cell.length_c   1.000
_cell.angle_alpha   90.00
_cell.angle_beta   90.00
_cell.angle_gamma   90.00
#
_symmetry.space_group_name_H-M   'P 1'
#
loop_
_entity.id
_entity.type
_entity.pdbx_description
1 polymer ?
#
loop_
_entity_poly.entity_id
_entity_poly.type
_entity_poly.pdbx_seq_one_letter_code
_entity_poly.pdbx_strand_id
1 'polypeptide(L)'
;MIRNKRIALLCLVFLISFGANSQTLKGYTKDQVKDLSSKVEDQVRFLEYLLNTIGSDETPARDKDVIIRESYLKIFRDAKVQVEDDLLLDRKVVTNKDVTAYLKDIEFFYKNAEFKFKIREVKPAQKENGEVFFLASLDRTITAVGLKGEKISNTKPRFVEVNLNDKSQELKIVSIYTTKISRDEELKAWWNSLDFGWKSYFKTRFQLAEQDTLGLDQWYRFVSVDSLNISGNRQIKSLAALSELRDLKHLDISNTAITDLAPISNVTLLESLSIAHTPTSDIQFIKYSDRLKYLDISHTQVENINELLNLKSLIAVKAENTPIQSFAVLNEFKNLIELDLTESGFNNVENIKELSKLEKLDLSKNYILNFSALSELTSLKNLDLSGTNFQDLSPISGMAQLELLDITGTAVADLAPLQNLKSLKKVAADQTKISPLDANDFVRSNPEILLIHHVKDLESWWQGLSLPWKEALKNANPSIRNDNPSVEILTQAVTVNTLNLDGAGIESLNPVVRFVNLSSLSFSDNPEVSDLLPLSEVKTLKKISGKNASVRDLSILKENELLESVDLEGNPIQSVRELVTLQKLTYLNVNASEVDPQEIPEFLIQKPDVNVIFRSDELEKWWEELDPTWRDIFRRQFSLQEAPSTEQLHQLTGKAELSFERVGVADLSALPAFINLRKLSLFDAPVAAIGPISSLTHLTSLRLSQIPSVDFLAVSGLVNLTELDISNTGIEDLSPISNLKNLKKLNLSGTNLKVLKGLESLSELEELDVASTNLRSLKPIDGLRNLKKLTCFNTRLTSRAVDSFKSSHPDCEVRFY
;
A
#
# COMPACT_ATOMS: atom_id res chain seq x y z
N MET A 1 -73.96 34.08 -4.00
CA MET A 1 -75.31 33.82 -4.56
C MET A 1 -75.21 32.58 -5.45
N ILE A 2 -76.19 31.67 -5.39
CA ILE A 2 -76.33 30.39 -6.15
C ILE A 2 -75.36 29.27 -5.65
N ARG A 3 -75.70 28.16 -4.95
CA ARG A 3 -76.84 27.21 -4.79
C ARG A 3 -76.73 25.95 -5.67
N ASN A 4 -76.35 24.81 -5.06
CA ASN A 4 -76.90 23.44 -5.22
C ASN A 4 -76.06 22.45 -4.37
N LYS A 5 -76.53 21.77 -3.32
CA LYS A 5 -77.60 20.74 -3.12
C LYS A 5 -77.15 19.27 -3.36
N ARG A 6 -77.04 18.55 -2.23
CA ARG A 6 -77.44 17.16 -1.90
C ARG A 6 -76.56 15.96 -2.32
N ILE A 7 -76.19 15.18 -1.29
CA ILE A 7 -76.27 13.69 -1.05
C ILE A 7 -75.30 13.44 0.15
N ALA A 8 -75.69 13.35 1.43
CA ALA A 8 -76.38 12.30 2.17
C ALA A 8 -75.83 10.87 1.97
N LEU A 9 -75.15 10.28 2.98
CA LEU A 9 -75.56 9.06 3.75
C LEU A 9 -74.34 8.30 4.34
N LEU A 10 -74.47 7.87 5.61
CA LEU A 10 -73.67 6.87 6.38
C LEU A 10 -72.22 7.26 6.77
N CYS A 11 -71.73 7.17 8.01
CA CYS A 11 -72.05 6.28 9.12
C CYS A 11 -72.22 7.02 10.45
N LEU A 12 -73.29 6.67 11.15
CA LEU A 12 -73.66 7.13 12.48
C LEU A 12 -73.67 5.90 13.38
N VAL A 13 -72.60 5.70 14.17
CA VAL A 13 -72.43 4.65 15.19
C VAL A 13 -71.34 5.19 16.14
N PHE A 14 -71.46 5.44 17.44
CA PHE A 14 -72.43 5.12 18.49
C PHE A 14 -72.33 6.29 19.51
N LEU A 15 -73.20 7.30 19.43
CA LEU A 15 -73.38 8.26 20.53
C LEU A 15 -74.60 7.77 21.32
N ILE A 16 -74.35 6.97 22.35
CA ILE A 16 -75.42 6.64 23.30
C ILE A 16 -75.67 7.86 24.16
N SER A 17 -76.83 8.47 23.98
CA SER A 17 -77.46 9.33 24.96
C SER A 17 -77.87 8.46 26.16
N PHE A 18 -77.04 8.41 27.19
CA PHE A 18 -77.43 7.85 28.49
C PHE A 18 -77.88 8.94 29.44
N GLY A 19 -79.15 8.89 29.83
CA GLY A 19 -79.65 9.53 31.04
C GLY A 19 -78.93 8.98 32.28
N ALA A 20 -78.87 9.79 33.31
CA ALA A 20 -78.20 9.51 34.58
C ALA A 20 -78.70 8.21 35.23
N ASN A 21 -77.96 7.11 35.03
CA ASN A 21 -77.97 5.95 35.90
C ASN A 21 -76.53 5.45 36.05
N SER A 22 -76.05 5.48 37.29
CA SER A 22 -74.72 5.06 37.76
C SER A 22 -74.31 3.68 37.22
N GLN A 23 -73.39 3.63 36.26
CA GLN A 23 -72.78 2.37 35.80
C GLN A 23 -71.97 1.72 36.95
N THR A 24 -72.32 0.48 37.33
CA THR A 24 -71.51 -0.35 38.21
C THR A 24 -70.50 -1.15 37.37
N LEU A 25 -69.20 -0.88 37.53
CA LEU A 25 -68.12 -1.67 36.93
C LEU A 25 -68.14 -3.10 37.48
N LYS A 26 -68.14 -4.11 36.61
CA LYS A 26 -68.24 -5.51 37.03
C LYS A 26 -66.93 -5.93 37.73
N GLY A 27 -67.01 -6.25 39.02
CA GLY A 27 -65.87 -6.67 39.84
C GLY A 27 -65.28 -5.59 40.76
N TYR A 28 -65.80 -4.36 40.75
CA TYR A 28 -65.29 -3.24 41.56
C TYR A 28 -66.38 -2.61 42.43
N THR A 29 -66.04 -2.27 43.68
CA THR A 29 -66.93 -1.51 44.58
C THR A 29 -66.98 -0.03 44.21
N LYS A 30 -68.04 0.67 44.61
CA LYS A 30 -68.17 2.12 44.37
C LYS A 30 -67.00 2.92 44.94
N ASP A 31 -66.49 2.54 46.11
CA ASP A 31 -65.36 3.22 46.76
C ASP A 31 -64.05 2.97 46.03
N GLN A 32 -63.82 1.75 45.53
CA GLN A 32 -62.65 1.44 44.69
C GLN A 32 -62.67 2.22 43.37
N VAL A 33 -63.84 2.33 42.72
CA VAL A 33 -63.98 3.13 41.49
C VAL A 33 -63.71 4.61 41.78
N LYS A 34 -64.17 5.13 42.91
CA LYS A 34 -63.92 6.51 43.33
C LYS A 34 -62.44 6.77 43.61
N ASP A 35 -61.76 5.86 44.32
CA ASP A 35 -60.31 5.94 44.58
C ASP A 35 -59.49 5.91 43.29
N LEU A 36 -59.80 4.97 42.38
CA LEU A 36 -59.15 4.88 41.07
C LEU A 36 -59.40 6.12 40.22
N SER A 37 -60.62 6.66 40.19
CA SER A 37 -60.90 7.93 39.51
C SER A 37 -60.08 9.10 40.08
N SER A 38 -59.89 9.17 41.40
CA SER A 38 -59.02 10.18 42.03
C SER A 38 -57.57 10.02 41.60
N LYS A 39 -57.05 8.79 41.55
CA LYS A 39 -55.70 8.51 41.06
C LYS A 39 -55.52 8.85 39.59
N VAL A 40 -56.55 8.69 38.77
CA VAL A 40 -56.55 9.15 37.37
C VAL A 40 -56.45 10.67 37.28
N GLU A 41 -57.16 11.41 38.14
CA GLU A 41 -57.01 12.88 38.21
C GLU A 41 -55.58 13.28 38.61
N ASP A 42 -54.99 12.61 39.60
CA ASP A 42 -53.60 12.84 40.01
C ASP A 42 -52.60 12.53 38.89
N GLN A 43 -52.84 11.47 38.11
CA GLN A 43 -52.02 11.18 36.93
C GLN A 43 -52.13 12.25 35.85
N VAL A 44 -53.33 12.79 35.60
CA VAL A 44 -53.53 13.88 34.65
C VAL A 44 -52.86 15.18 35.13
N ARG A 45 -52.89 15.46 36.45
CA ARG A 45 -52.13 16.58 37.05
C ARG A 45 -50.63 16.38 36.96
N PHE A 46 -50.15 15.14 37.15
CA PHE A 46 -48.74 14.83 36.98
C PHE A 46 -48.30 14.94 35.51
N LEU A 47 -49.17 14.57 34.56
CA LEU A 47 -48.93 14.84 33.14
C LEU A 47 -48.77 16.35 32.90
N GLU A 48 -49.66 17.19 33.42
CA GLU A 48 -49.52 18.66 33.33
C GLU A 48 -48.16 19.14 33.87
N TYR A 49 -47.78 18.69 35.07
CA TYR A 49 -46.48 19.00 35.68
C TYR A 49 -45.30 18.57 34.79
N LEU A 50 -45.36 17.36 34.23
CA LEU A 50 -44.33 16.82 33.36
C LEU A 50 -44.18 17.65 32.07
N LEU A 51 -45.29 17.99 31.41
CA LEU A 51 -45.28 18.83 30.21
C LEU A 51 -44.75 20.24 30.51
N ASN A 52 -45.13 20.83 31.65
CA ASN A 52 -44.62 22.13 32.10
C ASN A 52 -43.14 22.12 32.43
N THR A 53 -42.65 21.01 33.00
CA THR A 53 -41.22 20.85 33.30
C THR A 53 -40.40 20.82 32.01
N ILE A 54 -40.86 20.12 30.98
CA ILE A 54 -40.19 20.12 29.65
C ILE A 54 -40.30 21.50 28.99
N GLY A 55 -41.49 22.10 29.08
CA GLY A 55 -41.81 23.38 28.45
C GLY A 55 -41.09 24.58 29.06
N SER A 56 -40.71 24.55 30.34
CA SER A 56 -40.06 25.67 31.02
C SER A 56 -38.65 25.93 30.51
N ASP A 57 -38.30 27.20 30.30
CA ASP A 57 -36.95 27.68 30.00
C ASP A 57 -36.00 27.62 31.21
N GLU A 58 -36.53 27.56 32.43
CA GLU A 58 -35.75 27.42 33.66
C GLU A 58 -35.28 25.99 33.93
N THR A 59 -35.91 24.99 33.29
CA THR A 59 -35.54 23.58 33.47
C THR A 59 -34.22 23.27 32.76
N PRO A 60 -33.22 22.71 33.47
CA PRO A 60 -31.96 22.28 32.86
C PRO A 60 -32.16 21.29 31.70
N ALA A 61 -31.38 21.44 30.63
CA ALA A 61 -31.44 20.54 29.47
C ALA A 61 -31.28 19.05 29.85
N ARG A 62 -30.47 18.76 30.88
CA ARG A 62 -30.30 17.40 31.44
C ARG A 62 -31.60 16.84 32.01
N ASP A 63 -32.37 17.66 32.71
CA ASP A 63 -33.62 17.21 33.33
C ASP A 63 -34.69 16.99 32.27
N LYS A 64 -34.75 17.85 31.24
CA LYS A 64 -35.59 17.63 30.05
C LYS A 64 -35.25 16.31 29.35
N ASP A 65 -33.96 16.05 29.15
CA ASP A 65 -33.44 14.83 28.51
C ASP A 65 -33.87 13.57 29.29
N VAL A 66 -33.72 13.57 30.62
CA VAL A 66 -34.16 12.47 31.50
C VAL A 66 -35.68 12.26 31.43
N ILE A 67 -36.46 13.33 31.31
CA ILE A 67 -37.92 13.21 31.19
C ILE A 67 -38.32 12.57 29.86
N ILE A 68 -37.77 13.07 28.77
CA ILE A 68 -38.09 12.63 27.39
C ILE A 68 -37.64 11.18 27.16
N ARG A 69 -36.50 10.77 27.75
CA ARG A 69 -35.93 9.44 27.56
C ARG A 69 -36.51 8.39 28.50
N GLU A 70 -36.73 8.74 29.77
CA GLU A 70 -36.99 7.74 30.81
C GLU A 70 -38.24 8.04 31.64
N SER A 71 -38.41 9.27 32.13
CA SER A 71 -39.41 9.53 33.18
C SER A 71 -40.86 9.44 32.71
N TYR A 72 -41.13 9.62 31.41
CA TYR A 72 -42.50 9.52 30.88
C TYR A 72 -43.14 8.14 31.10
N LEU A 73 -42.33 7.07 31.19
CA LEU A 73 -42.80 5.70 31.47
C LEU A 73 -43.48 5.56 32.84
N LYS A 74 -43.32 6.55 33.74
CA LYS A 74 -44.05 6.60 35.01
C LYS A 74 -45.56 6.72 34.82
N ILE A 75 -46.00 7.45 33.79
CA ILE A 75 -47.43 7.72 33.54
C ILE A 75 -47.96 7.12 32.24
N PHE A 76 -47.13 6.95 31.21
CA PHE A 76 -47.52 6.31 29.96
C PHE A 76 -47.24 4.81 29.98
N ARG A 77 -48.08 4.02 29.29
CA ARG A 77 -47.92 2.56 29.21
C ARG A 77 -46.59 2.16 28.59
N ASP A 78 -46.24 2.80 27.48
CA ASP A 78 -45.01 2.61 26.72
C ASP A 78 -44.79 3.80 25.78
N ALA A 79 -43.64 3.83 25.09
CA ALA A 79 -43.32 4.85 24.08
C ALA A 79 -44.38 4.95 22.97
N LYS A 80 -45.00 3.82 22.60
CA LYS A 80 -45.90 3.70 21.44
C LYS A 80 -47.30 4.24 21.71
N VAL A 81 -47.60 4.67 22.94
CA VAL A 81 -48.85 5.35 23.25
C VAL A 81 -49.03 6.55 22.34
N GLN A 82 -50.24 6.67 21.77
CA GLN A 82 -50.55 7.71 20.79
C GLN A 82 -51.10 8.96 21.47
N VAL A 83 -50.46 10.09 21.22
CA VAL A 83 -50.83 11.42 21.69
C VAL A 83 -51.20 12.28 20.49
N GLU A 84 -52.42 12.80 20.46
CA GLU A 84 -52.88 13.70 19.41
C GLU A 84 -52.08 15.00 19.43
N ASP A 85 -51.32 15.25 18.37
CA ASP A 85 -50.48 16.43 18.24
C ASP A 85 -51.32 17.71 18.14
N ASP A 86 -50.94 18.67 18.95
CA ASP A 86 -51.73 19.85 19.23
C ASP A 86 -50.90 21.07 19.61
N LEU A 87 -49.61 20.96 19.32
CA LEU A 87 -48.58 21.98 19.54
C LEU A 87 -48.55 22.96 18.35
N LEU A 88 -48.68 22.48 17.11
CA LEU A 88 -48.75 23.35 15.94
C LEU A 88 -50.19 23.86 15.68
N LEU A 89 -50.38 25.18 15.66
CA LEU A 89 -51.70 25.83 15.52
C LEU A 89 -52.26 25.81 14.10
N ASP A 90 -51.41 25.66 13.09
CA ASP A 90 -51.71 25.75 11.66
C ASP A 90 -51.95 24.38 11.00
N ARG A 91 -51.91 23.28 11.76
CA ARG A 91 -52.20 21.94 11.24
C ARG A 91 -53.66 21.83 10.81
N LYS A 92 -53.85 21.53 9.52
CA LYS A 92 -55.17 21.25 8.92
C LYS A 92 -55.64 19.81 9.16
N VAL A 93 -54.74 18.93 9.61
CA VAL A 93 -54.97 17.49 9.78
C VAL A 93 -54.58 17.09 11.20
N VAL A 94 -55.43 16.31 11.84
CA VAL A 94 -55.16 15.71 13.15
C VAL A 94 -54.18 14.55 12.96
N THR A 95 -53.06 14.59 13.69
CA THR A 95 -51.99 13.58 13.61
C THR A 95 -51.68 13.07 15.00
N ASN A 96 -51.56 11.76 15.18
CA ASN A 96 -51.10 11.17 16.43
C ASN A 96 -49.58 10.98 16.42
N LYS A 97 -48.92 11.18 17.56
CA LYS A 97 -47.50 10.92 17.76
C LYS A 97 -47.29 9.89 18.84
N ASP A 98 -46.14 9.22 18.78
CA ASP A 98 -45.67 8.49 19.96
C ASP A 98 -45.32 9.47 21.09
N VAL A 99 -45.23 8.96 22.32
CA VAL A 99 -45.03 9.82 23.49
C VAL A 99 -43.75 10.62 23.37
N THR A 100 -42.65 9.96 22.99
CA THR A 100 -41.34 10.60 22.94
C THR A 100 -41.31 11.70 21.88
N ALA A 101 -41.91 11.49 20.72
CA ALA A 101 -42.02 12.49 19.67
C ALA A 101 -42.87 13.69 20.12
N TYR A 102 -43.99 13.46 20.82
CA TYR A 102 -44.79 14.56 21.38
C TYR A 102 -44.01 15.38 22.42
N LEU A 103 -43.28 14.72 23.32
CA LEU A 103 -42.50 15.40 24.36
C LEU A 103 -41.32 16.18 23.78
N LYS A 104 -40.62 15.62 22.78
CA LYS A 104 -39.54 16.30 22.05
C LYS A 104 -40.02 17.59 21.40
N ASP A 105 -41.19 17.56 20.80
CA ASP A 105 -41.75 18.73 20.12
C ASP A 105 -42.04 19.89 21.08
N ILE A 106 -42.28 19.62 22.36
CA ILE A 106 -42.41 20.68 23.36
C ILE A 106 -41.07 21.40 23.55
N GLU A 107 -39.97 20.66 23.61
CA GLU A 107 -38.61 21.22 23.72
C GLU A 107 -38.19 21.93 22.42
N PHE A 108 -38.50 21.33 21.26
CA PHE A 108 -38.03 21.82 19.97
C PHE A 108 -38.78 23.03 19.43
N PHE A 109 -40.10 23.14 19.67
CA PHE A 109 -40.90 24.19 19.02
C PHE A 109 -41.14 25.42 19.90
N TYR A 110 -40.79 25.37 21.19
CA TYR A 110 -41.05 26.47 22.13
C TYR A 110 -39.82 26.82 22.97
N LYS A 111 -39.63 28.13 23.19
CA LYS A 111 -38.70 28.64 24.20
C LYS A 111 -39.23 28.40 25.60
N ASN A 112 -40.51 28.69 25.79
CA ASN A 112 -41.25 28.41 27.02
C ASN A 112 -42.67 27.96 26.67
N ALA A 113 -43.18 26.91 27.31
CA ALA A 113 -44.55 26.41 27.13
C ALA A 113 -45.18 26.02 28.47
N GLU A 114 -46.33 26.63 28.77
CA GLU A 114 -47.16 26.33 29.93
C GLU A 114 -48.47 25.66 29.49
N PHE A 115 -48.74 24.51 30.07
CA PHE A 115 -49.94 23.70 29.95
C PHE A 115 -50.77 23.84 31.23
N LYS A 116 -52.08 24.04 31.05
CA LYS A 116 -53.05 24.07 32.13
C LYS A 116 -54.23 23.19 31.78
N PHE A 117 -54.50 22.18 32.61
CA PHE A 117 -55.59 21.23 32.42
C PHE A 117 -56.73 21.53 33.39
N LYS A 118 -57.93 21.72 32.84
CA LYS A 118 -59.17 21.80 33.61
C LYS A 118 -59.95 20.51 33.40
N ILE A 119 -59.82 19.56 34.32
CA ILE A 119 -60.58 18.30 34.29
C ILE A 119 -62.07 18.61 34.47
N ARG A 120 -62.88 18.14 33.53
CA ARG A 120 -64.34 18.28 33.53
C ARG A 120 -65.00 17.09 34.23
N GLU A 121 -64.58 15.88 33.86
CA GLU A 121 -65.10 14.62 34.41
C GLU A 121 -64.12 13.47 34.17
N VAL A 122 -64.14 12.47 35.06
CA VAL A 122 -63.48 11.18 34.86
C VAL A 122 -64.54 10.08 34.84
N LYS A 123 -64.70 9.43 33.69
CA LYS A 123 -65.71 8.39 33.48
C LYS A 123 -65.06 7.01 33.50
N PRO A 124 -65.41 6.14 34.47
CA PRO A 124 -65.01 4.74 34.43
C PRO A 124 -65.79 3.97 33.36
N ALA A 125 -65.14 3.04 32.69
CA ALA A 125 -65.76 2.13 31.73
C ALA A 125 -65.01 0.79 31.69
N GLN A 126 -65.64 -0.23 31.10
CA GLN A 126 -65.09 -1.57 30.98
C GLN A 126 -65.21 -2.03 29.54
N LYS A 127 -64.10 -2.51 28.95
CA LYS A 127 -64.08 -3.08 27.60
C LYS A 127 -64.75 -4.47 27.61
N GLU A 128 -65.13 -4.96 26.43
CA GLU A 128 -65.76 -6.29 26.28
C GLU A 128 -64.90 -7.44 26.80
N ASN A 129 -63.57 -7.27 26.80
CA ASN A 129 -62.60 -8.21 27.34
C ASN A 129 -62.45 -8.15 28.88
N GLY A 130 -63.23 -7.29 29.56
CA GLY A 130 -63.19 -7.11 31.01
C GLY A 130 -62.21 -6.06 31.52
N GLU A 131 -61.36 -5.50 30.66
CA GLU A 131 -60.35 -4.50 31.04
C GLU A 131 -61.02 -3.19 31.48
N VAL A 132 -60.64 -2.69 32.65
CA VAL A 132 -61.15 -1.42 33.18
C VAL A 132 -60.32 -0.26 32.66
N PHE A 133 -60.99 0.77 32.16
CA PHE A 133 -60.37 2.01 31.74
C PHE A 133 -61.14 3.22 32.25
N PHE A 134 -60.44 4.34 32.33
CA PHE A 134 -60.99 5.62 32.75
C PHE A 134 -60.78 6.63 31.63
N LEU A 135 -61.82 7.39 31.33
CA LEU A 135 -61.78 8.46 30.34
C LEU A 135 -61.87 9.80 31.06
N ALA A 136 -60.74 10.50 31.18
CA ALA A 136 -60.70 11.86 31.71
C ALA A 136 -60.96 12.86 30.58
N SER A 137 -62.07 13.60 30.68
CA SER A 137 -62.40 14.72 29.79
C SER A 137 -61.89 16.02 30.41
N LEU A 138 -61.09 16.79 29.67
CA LEU A 138 -60.47 18.02 30.16
C LEU A 138 -60.41 19.11 29.08
N ASP A 139 -60.32 20.36 29.52
CA ASP A 139 -59.86 21.46 28.67
C ASP A 139 -58.37 21.66 28.87
N ARG A 140 -57.59 21.53 27.78
CA ARG A 140 -56.16 21.82 27.76
C ARG A 140 -55.95 23.21 27.20
N THR A 141 -55.40 24.11 28.01
CA THR A 141 -54.88 25.40 27.58
C THR A 141 -53.37 25.31 27.46
N ILE A 142 -52.80 25.71 26.32
CA ILE A 142 -51.37 25.97 26.17
C ILE A 142 -51.16 27.48 26.05
N THR A 143 -50.13 27.99 26.74
CA THR A 143 -49.60 29.34 26.55
C THR A 143 -48.09 29.19 26.35
N ALA A 144 -47.59 29.57 25.17
CA ALA A 144 -46.20 29.33 24.81
C ALA A 144 -45.58 30.52 24.05
N VAL A 145 -44.26 30.56 24.05
CA VAL A 145 -43.45 31.45 23.23
C VAL A 145 -42.68 30.59 22.24
N GLY A 146 -42.98 30.73 20.94
CA GLY A 146 -42.29 29.97 19.90
C GLY A 146 -40.85 30.43 19.68
N LEU A 147 -40.11 29.70 18.84
CA LEU A 147 -38.68 29.98 18.58
C LEU A 147 -38.43 31.39 18.02
N LYS A 148 -39.40 31.95 17.28
CA LYS A 148 -39.32 33.30 16.70
C LYS A 148 -39.87 34.40 17.65
N GLY A 149 -40.23 34.03 18.88
CA GLY A 149 -40.74 34.96 19.90
C GLY A 149 -42.25 35.23 19.80
N GLU A 150 -42.95 34.55 18.90
CA GLU A 150 -44.40 34.61 18.76
C GLU A 150 -45.10 34.04 19.99
N LYS A 151 -46.15 34.73 20.47
CA LYS A 151 -46.97 34.26 21.58
C LYS A 151 -48.11 33.40 21.08
N ILE A 152 -48.20 32.19 21.60
CA ILE A 152 -49.19 31.18 21.24
C ILE A 152 -50.09 30.96 22.45
N SER A 153 -51.40 31.06 22.26
CA SER A 153 -52.36 30.62 23.27
C SER A 153 -53.55 29.94 22.61
N ASN A 154 -53.88 28.74 23.08
CA ASN A 154 -54.98 27.96 22.52
C ASN A 154 -55.57 27.05 23.59
N THR A 155 -56.90 26.88 23.57
CA THR A 155 -57.62 25.96 24.44
C THR A 155 -58.37 24.94 23.58
N LYS A 156 -58.09 23.66 23.79
CA LYS A 156 -58.77 22.55 23.09
C LYS A 156 -59.30 21.52 24.10
N PRO A 157 -60.48 20.91 23.85
CA PRO A 157 -60.92 19.77 24.63
C PRO A 157 -60.01 18.57 24.36
N ARG A 158 -59.74 17.76 25.38
CA ARG A 158 -58.95 16.52 25.32
C ARG A 158 -59.61 15.41 26.13
N PHE A 159 -59.43 14.19 25.68
CA PHE A 159 -59.75 12.96 26.36
C PHE A 159 -58.44 12.22 26.63
N VAL A 160 -58.20 11.86 27.90
CA VAL A 160 -57.07 11.02 28.31
C VAL A 160 -57.64 9.67 28.71
N GLU A 161 -57.31 8.63 27.94
CA GLU A 161 -57.70 7.23 28.23
C GLU A 161 -56.60 6.62 29.11
N VAL A 162 -56.98 6.18 30.31
CA VAL A 162 -56.10 5.57 31.29
C VAL A 162 -56.58 4.14 31.56
N ASN A 163 -55.74 3.16 31.26
CA ASN A 163 -56.03 1.76 31.55
C ASN A 163 -55.50 1.38 32.92
N LEU A 164 -56.24 0.53 33.64
CA LEU A 164 -55.75 -0.18 34.80
C LEU A 164 -55.11 -1.49 34.36
N ASN A 165 -53.84 -1.70 34.69
CA ASN A 165 -53.19 -2.99 34.46
C ASN A 165 -53.63 -3.98 35.53
N ASP A 166 -54.33 -5.05 35.13
CA ASP A 166 -54.87 -6.04 36.06
C ASP A 166 -53.80 -6.74 36.93
N LYS A 167 -52.55 -6.86 36.44
CA LYS A 167 -51.45 -7.54 37.16
C LYS A 167 -50.71 -6.61 38.12
N SER A 168 -50.30 -5.42 37.65
CA SER A 168 -49.52 -4.48 38.46
C SER A 168 -50.39 -3.54 39.29
N GLN A 169 -51.70 -3.48 39.01
CA GLN A 169 -52.62 -2.49 39.58
C GLN A 169 -52.18 -1.03 39.31
N GLU A 170 -51.29 -0.83 38.34
CA GLU A 170 -50.86 0.49 37.91
C GLU A 170 -51.84 1.07 36.89
N LEU A 171 -52.13 2.35 37.04
CA LEU A 171 -52.83 3.13 36.03
C LEU A 171 -51.80 3.65 35.03
N LYS A 172 -52.09 3.55 33.74
CA LYS A 172 -51.22 4.08 32.68
C LYS A 172 -52.05 4.76 31.59
N ILE A 173 -51.61 5.93 31.16
CA ILE A 173 -52.15 6.62 30.00
C ILE A 173 -51.86 5.75 28.76
N VAL A 174 -52.91 5.46 28.00
CA VAL A 174 -52.85 4.64 26.78
C VAL A 174 -53.23 5.40 25.51
N SER A 175 -53.88 6.56 25.62
CA SER A 175 -54.01 7.53 24.52
C SER A 175 -54.48 8.91 25.01
N ILE A 176 -54.19 9.95 24.23
CA ILE A 176 -54.69 11.32 24.43
C ILE A 176 -55.24 11.84 23.11
N TYR A 177 -56.52 12.24 23.04
CA TYR A 177 -57.17 12.66 21.79
C TYR A 177 -58.36 13.61 21.98
N THR A 178 -58.77 14.34 20.94
CA THR A 178 -60.06 15.05 20.85
C THR A 178 -61.06 14.26 20.04
N THR A 179 -60.59 13.69 18.93
CA THR A 179 -61.38 12.86 18.03
C THR A 179 -60.56 11.62 17.72
N LYS A 180 -61.12 10.44 18.00
CA LYS A 180 -60.47 9.16 17.67
C LYS A 180 -60.58 8.92 16.17
N ILE A 181 -59.64 9.47 15.40
CA ILE A 181 -59.54 9.28 13.96
C ILE A 181 -58.86 7.94 13.68
N SER A 182 -59.37 7.20 12.69
CA SER A 182 -58.72 5.96 12.22
C SER A 182 -57.41 6.28 11.49
N ARG A 183 -56.40 5.41 11.63
CA ARG A 183 -55.13 5.52 10.90
C ARG A 183 -55.33 5.70 9.39
N ASP A 184 -56.37 5.09 8.83
CA ASP A 184 -56.73 5.18 7.42
C ASP A 184 -57.08 6.62 6.98
N GLU A 185 -57.81 7.36 7.83
CA GLU A 185 -58.16 8.75 7.56
C GLU A 185 -56.96 9.69 7.77
N GLU A 186 -56.05 9.37 8.71
CA GLU A 186 -54.79 10.10 8.87
C GLU A 186 -53.92 9.99 7.61
N LEU A 187 -53.72 8.78 7.09
CA LEU A 187 -52.91 8.53 5.89
C LEU A 187 -53.51 9.20 4.64
N LYS A 188 -54.84 9.15 4.51
CA LYS A 188 -55.55 9.86 3.45
C LYS A 188 -55.33 11.36 3.52
N ALA A 189 -55.44 11.93 4.72
CA ALA A 189 -55.27 13.36 4.93
C ALA A 189 -53.80 13.80 4.74
N TRP A 190 -52.85 12.99 5.21
CA TRP A 190 -51.42 13.13 4.95
C TRP A 190 -51.13 13.20 3.45
N TRP A 191 -51.56 12.19 2.69
CA TRP A 191 -51.34 12.14 1.23
C TRP A 191 -51.91 13.38 0.52
N ASN A 192 -53.11 13.81 0.92
CA ASN A 192 -53.74 14.99 0.34
C ASN A 192 -52.98 16.28 0.65
N SER A 193 -52.32 16.37 1.81
CA SER A 193 -51.54 17.52 2.24
C SER A 193 -50.18 17.66 1.53
N LEU A 194 -49.65 16.58 0.95
CA LEU A 194 -48.35 16.61 0.27
C LEU A 194 -48.35 17.53 -0.95
N ASP A 195 -47.23 18.23 -1.14
CA ASP A 195 -46.98 19.02 -2.35
C ASP A 195 -46.75 18.13 -3.59
N PHE A 196 -46.66 18.77 -4.75
CA PHE A 196 -46.44 18.06 -6.01
C PHE A 196 -45.10 17.31 -6.04
N GLY A 197 -44.04 17.87 -5.45
CA GLY A 197 -42.71 17.25 -5.43
C GLY A 197 -42.72 15.91 -4.70
N TRP A 198 -43.35 15.87 -3.52
CA TRP A 198 -43.53 14.64 -2.76
C TRP A 198 -44.43 13.63 -3.46
N LYS A 199 -45.57 14.06 -4.02
CA LYS A 199 -46.47 13.17 -4.75
C LYS A 199 -45.79 12.55 -5.97
N SER A 200 -45.02 13.35 -6.71
CA SER A 200 -44.24 12.90 -7.86
C SER A 200 -43.18 11.88 -7.42
N TYR A 201 -42.41 12.19 -6.36
CA TYR A 201 -41.41 11.27 -5.82
C TYR A 201 -41.98 9.89 -5.45
N PHE A 202 -43.06 9.86 -4.66
CA PHE A 202 -43.66 8.59 -4.25
C PHE A 202 -44.22 7.81 -5.44
N LYS A 203 -44.86 8.48 -6.41
CA LYS A 203 -45.33 7.81 -7.63
C LYS A 203 -44.17 7.20 -8.43
N THR A 204 -43.10 7.97 -8.67
CA THR A 204 -41.92 7.47 -9.38
C THR A 204 -41.26 6.31 -8.65
N ARG A 205 -41.03 6.43 -7.34
CA ARG A 205 -40.40 5.39 -6.51
C ARG A 205 -41.15 4.08 -6.54
N PHE A 206 -42.48 4.14 -6.53
CA PHE A 206 -43.35 2.96 -6.51
C PHE A 206 -43.89 2.56 -7.89
N GLN A 207 -43.33 3.13 -8.97
CA GLN A 207 -43.66 2.81 -10.37
C GLN A 207 -45.15 2.99 -10.72
N LEU A 208 -45.74 4.06 -10.21
CA LEU A 208 -47.14 4.42 -10.40
C LEU A 208 -47.27 5.50 -11.48
N ALA A 209 -48.28 5.36 -12.35
CA ALA A 209 -48.58 6.36 -13.35
C ALA A 209 -49.21 7.62 -12.72
N GLU A 210 -49.08 8.75 -13.40
CA GLU A 210 -49.68 10.04 -12.99
C GLU A 210 -51.19 9.91 -12.73
N GLN A 211 -51.90 9.15 -13.55
CA GLN A 211 -53.35 8.93 -13.48
C GLN A 211 -53.82 7.83 -12.52
N ASP A 212 -52.92 7.09 -11.84
CA ASP A 212 -53.32 5.97 -10.99
C ASP A 212 -54.13 6.44 -9.77
N THR A 213 -55.23 5.74 -9.49
CA THR A 213 -56.06 5.98 -8.31
C THR A 213 -55.42 5.31 -7.11
N LEU A 214 -55.05 6.08 -6.08
CA LEU A 214 -54.36 5.57 -4.90
C LEU A 214 -55.36 5.13 -3.83
N GLY A 215 -55.18 3.90 -3.33
CA GLY A 215 -55.91 3.34 -2.19
C GLY A 215 -55.06 3.24 -0.92
N LEU A 216 -55.68 2.80 0.17
CA LEU A 216 -55.06 2.66 1.49
C LEU A 216 -53.78 1.83 1.48
N ASP A 217 -53.77 0.69 0.77
CA ASP A 217 -52.60 -0.18 0.68
C ASP A 217 -51.35 0.54 0.16
N GLN A 218 -51.51 1.46 -0.80
CA GLN A 218 -50.38 2.24 -1.32
C GLN A 218 -49.86 3.24 -0.30
N TRP A 219 -50.74 3.93 0.44
CA TRP A 219 -50.30 4.86 1.48
C TRP A 219 -49.57 4.14 2.61
N TYR A 220 -50.05 2.97 3.03
CA TYR A 220 -49.32 2.12 3.99
C TYR A 220 -47.94 1.72 3.46
N ARG A 221 -47.80 1.40 2.17
CA ARG A 221 -46.49 1.13 1.54
C ARG A 221 -45.58 2.36 1.51
N PHE A 222 -46.12 3.56 1.35
CA PHE A 222 -45.32 4.79 1.30
C PHE A 222 -44.72 5.14 2.68
N VAL A 223 -45.50 4.97 3.75
CA VAL A 223 -45.08 5.34 5.11
C VAL A 223 -44.28 4.27 5.85
N SER A 224 -44.27 3.04 5.34
CA SER A 224 -43.51 1.90 5.90
C SER A 224 -42.09 1.76 5.33
N VAL A 225 -41.62 2.76 4.59
CA VAL A 225 -40.24 2.75 4.08
C VAL A 225 -39.25 2.98 5.21
N ASP A 226 -38.17 2.19 5.20
CA ASP A 226 -37.06 2.32 6.13
C ASP A 226 -35.89 3.14 5.56
N SER A 227 -35.92 3.43 4.26
CA SER A 227 -34.89 4.21 3.57
C SER A 227 -35.50 5.18 2.59
N LEU A 228 -35.08 6.45 2.66
CA LEU A 228 -35.52 7.53 1.80
C LEU A 228 -34.30 8.29 1.27
N ASN A 229 -34.13 8.28 -0.05
CA ASN A 229 -33.15 9.10 -0.74
C ASN A 229 -33.90 10.09 -1.64
N ILE A 230 -33.79 11.37 -1.32
CA ILE A 230 -34.26 12.50 -2.13
C ILE A 230 -33.10 13.43 -2.52
N SER A 231 -31.87 12.90 -2.54
CA SER A 231 -30.68 13.65 -2.90
C SER A 231 -30.80 14.27 -4.29
N GLY A 232 -30.33 15.52 -4.42
CA GLY A 232 -30.40 16.29 -5.67
C GLY A 232 -31.81 16.74 -6.05
N ASN A 233 -32.85 16.40 -5.26
CA ASN A 233 -34.22 16.79 -5.57
C ASN A 233 -34.47 18.27 -5.22
N ARG A 234 -34.54 19.10 -6.26
CA ARG A 234 -34.79 20.55 -6.12
C ARG A 234 -36.27 20.94 -5.96
N GLN A 235 -37.20 20.00 -6.15
CA GLN A 235 -38.63 20.26 -6.02
C GLN A 235 -39.11 20.15 -4.58
N ILE A 236 -38.51 19.24 -3.81
CA ILE A 236 -38.82 19.06 -2.39
C ILE A 236 -38.08 20.13 -1.58
N LYS A 237 -38.85 21.04 -0.96
CA LYS A 237 -38.31 22.14 -0.14
C LYS A 237 -38.58 21.98 1.36
N SER A 238 -39.43 21.02 1.73
CA SER A 238 -39.85 20.79 3.11
C SER A 238 -39.93 19.30 3.40
N LEU A 239 -39.52 18.93 4.61
CA LEU A 239 -39.59 17.57 5.13
C LEU A 239 -40.94 17.22 5.78
N ALA A 240 -41.97 18.04 5.63
CA ALA A 240 -43.28 17.83 6.26
C ALA A 240 -43.87 16.42 5.98
N ALA A 241 -43.56 15.83 4.83
CA ALA A 241 -43.98 14.47 4.48
C ALA A 241 -43.46 13.40 5.46
N LEU A 242 -42.30 13.62 6.08
CA LEU A 242 -41.65 12.68 7.00
C LEU A 242 -42.39 12.48 8.32
N SER A 243 -43.36 13.33 8.64
CA SER A 243 -44.18 13.23 9.86
C SER A 243 -44.87 11.87 10.03
N GLU A 244 -45.13 11.14 8.94
CA GLU A 244 -45.74 9.81 8.97
C GLU A 244 -44.79 8.64 8.73
N LEU A 245 -43.51 8.90 8.40
CA LEU A 245 -42.50 7.88 8.07
C LEU A 245 -41.77 7.40 9.33
N ARG A 246 -42.53 6.76 10.23
CA ARG A 246 -42.05 6.37 11.57
C ARG A 246 -41.02 5.24 11.56
N ASP A 247 -41.01 4.45 10.50
CA ASP A 247 -40.10 3.30 10.33
C ASP A 247 -38.77 3.67 9.65
N LEU A 248 -38.59 4.96 9.30
CA LEU A 248 -37.44 5.45 8.57
C LEU A 248 -36.15 5.33 9.39
N LYS A 249 -35.13 4.71 8.79
CA LYS A 249 -33.80 4.49 9.36
C LYS A 249 -32.71 5.21 8.57
N HIS A 250 -32.87 5.34 7.26
CA HIS A 250 -31.86 5.97 6.39
C HIS A 250 -32.48 7.14 5.66
N LEU A 251 -31.92 8.33 5.84
CA LEU A 251 -32.38 9.54 5.18
C LEU A 251 -31.21 10.24 4.50
N ASP A 252 -31.31 10.38 3.18
CA ASP A 252 -30.39 11.18 2.37
C ASP A 252 -31.16 12.32 1.71
N ILE A 253 -30.86 13.54 2.15
CA ILE A 253 -31.39 14.79 1.61
C ILE A 253 -30.29 15.68 1.04
N SER A 254 -29.13 15.09 0.73
CA SER A 254 -27.98 15.85 0.24
C SER A 254 -28.30 16.60 -1.07
N ASN A 255 -27.62 17.71 -1.33
CA ASN A 255 -27.81 18.50 -2.54
C ASN A 255 -29.26 19.00 -2.75
N THR A 256 -29.96 19.33 -1.66
CA THR A 256 -31.32 19.89 -1.68
C THR A 256 -31.34 21.32 -1.11
N ALA A 257 -32.49 22.00 -1.25
CA ALA A 257 -32.71 23.33 -0.70
C ALA A 257 -33.37 23.31 0.69
N ILE A 258 -33.29 22.19 1.40
CA ILE A 258 -33.92 22.02 2.72
C ILE A 258 -33.13 22.79 3.77
N THR A 259 -33.80 23.65 4.53
CA THR A 259 -33.22 24.40 5.65
C THR A 259 -33.68 23.91 7.02
N ASP A 260 -34.85 23.27 7.07
CA ASP A 260 -35.55 22.94 8.31
C ASP A 260 -35.64 21.43 8.52
N LEU A 261 -34.99 20.96 9.59
CA LEU A 261 -35.00 19.57 10.03
C LEU A 261 -36.06 19.28 11.09
N ALA A 262 -36.88 20.24 11.50
CA ALA A 262 -37.90 19.99 12.51
C ALA A 262 -38.82 18.78 12.22
N PRO A 263 -39.19 18.46 10.95
CA PRO A 263 -40.01 17.29 10.68
C PRO A 263 -39.35 15.93 10.99
N ILE A 264 -38.01 15.84 11.04
CA ILE A 264 -37.31 14.58 11.34
C ILE A 264 -37.27 14.24 12.83
N SER A 265 -37.73 15.13 13.72
CA SER A 265 -37.95 14.87 15.15
C SER A 265 -38.79 13.61 15.42
N ASN A 266 -39.69 13.26 14.50
CA ASN A 266 -40.58 12.10 14.56
C ASN A 266 -39.92 10.79 14.09
N VAL A 267 -38.72 10.87 13.48
CA VAL A 267 -38.00 9.71 12.94
C VAL A 267 -37.08 9.15 14.02
N THR A 268 -37.66 8.41 14.95
CA THR A 268 -36.97 7.91 16.15
C THR A 268 -36.07 6.69 15.90
N LEU A 269 -36.13 6.09 14.70
CA LEU A 269 -35.35 4.92 14.31
C LEU A 269 -34.16 5.24 13.40
N LEU A 270 -33.80 6.53 13.26
CA LEU A 270 -32.76 6.98 12.34
C LEU A 270 -31.39 6.37 12.68
N GLU A 271 -30.81 5.65 11.72
CA GLU A 271 -29.47 5.04 11.76
C GLU A 271 -28.48 5.76 10.84
N SER A 272 -28.94 6.44 9.79
CA SER A 272 -28.11 7.21 8.87
C SER A 272 -28.80 8.50 8.43
N LEU A 273 -28.07 9.60 8.47
CA LEU A 273 -28.52 10.90 7.98
C LEU A 273 -27.42 11.57 7.15
N SER A 274 -27.71 11.90 5.90
CA SER A 274 -26.92 12.87 5.13
C SER A 274 -27.77 14.10 4.82
N ILE A 275 -27.27 15.25 5.26
CA ILE A 275 -27.78 16.59 4.93
C ILE A 275 -26.74 17.39 4.13
N ALA A 276 -25.77 16.70 3.51
CA ALA A 276 -24.64 17.36 2.87
C ALA A 276 -25.08 18.32 1.75
N HIS A 277 -24.37 19.44 1.59
CA HIS A 277 -24.70 20.46 0.59
C HIS A 277 -26.16 20.96 0.72
N THR A 278 -26.61 21.21 1.96
CA THR A 278 -27.88 21.87 2.24
C THR A 278 -27.66 23.16 3.03
N PRO A 279 -28.55 24.16 2.92
CA PRO A 279 -28.49 25.39 3.70
C PRO A 279 -28.87 25.21 5.19
N THR A 280 -28.96 23.97 5.68
CA THR A 280 -29.32 23.65 7.06
C THR A 280 -28.25 24.18 8.02
N SER A 281 -28.67 24.85 9.10
CA SER A 281 -27.78 25.31 10.18
C SER A 281 -28.11 24.70 11.54
N ASP A 282 -29.33 24.20 11.70
CA ASP A 282 -29.84 23.69 12.97
C ASP A 282 -30.10 22.18 12.89
N ILE A 283 -29.39 21.44 13.73
CA ILE A 283 -29.44 19.98 13.82
C ILE A 283 -29.94 19.48 15.18
N GLN A 284 -30.50 20.36 16.03
CA GLN A 284 -31.01 19.96 17.35
C GLN A 284 -32.03 18.81 17.28
N PHE A 285 -32.76 18.72 16.17
CA PHE A 285 -33.82 17.74 15.94
C PHE A 285 -33.33 16.28 15.87
N ILE A 286 -32.01 16.05 15.75
CA ILE A 286 -31.41 14.71 15.80
C ILE A 286 -30.79 14.35 17.16
N LYS A 287 -30.87 15.23 18.16
CA LYS A 287 -30.36 15.01 19.53
C LYS A 287 -30.81 13.69 20.18
N TYR A 288 -31.98 13.20 19.80
CA TYR A 288 -32.58 11.97 20.33
C TYR A 288 -32.52 10.77 19.38
N SER A 289 -31.74 10.86 18.29
CA SER A 289 -31.56 9.79 17.32
C SER A 289 -30.47 8.83 17.77
N ASP A 290 -30.64 8.17 18.92
CA ASP A 290 -29.57 7.39 19.59
C ASP A 290 -29.03 6.20 18.77
N ARG A 291 -29.78 5.80 17.73
CA ARG A 291 -29.41 4.72 16.81
C ARG A 291 -28.54 5.22 15.65
N LEU A 292 -28.31 6.54 15.55
CA LEU A 292 -27.57 7.15 14.47
C LEU A 292 -26.11 6.66 14.50
N LYS A 293 -25.72 6.02 13.40
CA LYS A 293 -24.38 5.48 13.16
C LYS A 293 -23.60 6.33 12.17
N TYR A 294 -24.31 6.93 11.21
CA TYR A 294 -23.71 7.70 10.13
C TYR A 294 -24.35 9.08 10.07
N LEU A 295 -23.51 10.11 10.19
CA LEU A 295 -23.94 11.50 10.09
C LEU A 295 -23.04 12.23 9.11
N ASP A 296 -23.64 12.82 8.09
CA ASP A 296 -22.95 13.67 7.12
C ASP A 296 -23.62 15.04 7.07
N ILE A 297 -22.92 16.03 7.60
CA ILE A 297 -23.29 17.44 7.66
C ILE A 297 -22.38 18.32 6.79
N SER A 298 -21.67 17.71 5.83
CA SER A 298 -20.68 18.41 5.01
C SER A 298 -21.29 19.52 4.15
N HIS A 299 -20.58 20.63 3.97
CA HIS A 299 -21.01 21.81 3.22
C HIS A 299 -22.38 22.34 3.70
N THR A 300 -22.56 22.40 5.03
CA THR A 300 -23.74 23.01 5.67
C THR A 300 -23.36 24.28 6.42
N GLN A 301 -24.32 24.88 7.14
CA GLN A 301 -24.12 26.07 7.97
C GLN A 301 -24.21 25.74 9.46
N VAL A 302 -23.90 24.49 9.82
CA VAL A 302 -23.95 24.02 11.21
C VAL A 302 -22.75 24.55 11.98
N GLU A 303 -23.00 25.32 13.03
CA GLU A 303 -21.95 25.90 13.87
C GLU A 303 -21.77 25.14 15.21
N ASN A 304 -22.82 24.47 15.68
CA ASN A 304 -22.88 23.84 17.00
C ASN A 304 -23.29 22.37 16.90
N ILE A 305 -22.42 21.49 17.41
CA ILE A 305 -22.64 20.04 17.49
C ILE A 305 -22.73 19.53 18.95
N ASN A 306 -22.64 20.41 19.95
CA ASN A 306 -22.59 20.02 21.37
C ASN A 306 -23.85 19.26 21.83
N GLU A 307 -24.99 19.51 21.18
CA GLU A 307 -26.25 18.85 21.50
C GLU A 307 -26.27 17.36 21.11
N LEU A 308 -25.29 16.90 20.32
CA LEU A 308 -25.17 15.52 19.90
C LEU A 308 -24.49 14.60 20.95
N LEU A 309 -24.19 15.10 22.16
CA LEU A 309 -23.41 14.38 23.20
C LEU A 309 -23.91 12.97 23.53
N ASN A 310 -25.19 12.69 23.31
CA ASN A 310 -25.82 11.40 23.58
C ASN A 310 -25.75 10.40 22.41
N LEU A 311 -25.26 10.79 21.23
CA LEU A 311 -25.19 9.96 20.03
C LEU A 311 -24.00 8.98 20.05
N LYS A 312 -23.94 8.14 21.09
CA LYS A 312 -22.83 7.21 21.37
C LYS A 312 -22.70 6.05 20.37
N SER A 313 -23.67 5.89 19.48
CA SER A 313 -23.70 4.87 18.43
C SER A 313 -23.01 5.32 17.14
N LEU A 314 -22.51 6.55 17.06
CA LEU A 314 -21.85 7.08 15.87
C LEU A 314 -20.59 6.26 15.53
N ILE A 315 -20.52 5.89 14.26
CA ILE A 315 -19.44 5.13 13.62
C ILE A 315 -18.72 6.01 12.60
N ALA A 316 -19.45 6.85 11.86
CA ALA A 316 -18.86 7.82 10.95
C ALA A 316 -19.52 9.19 11.06
N VAL A 317 -18.68 10.24 11.09
CA VAL A 317 -19.10 11.64 11.04
C VAL A 317 -18.33 12.34 9.94
N LYS A 318 -19.04 13.00 9.03
CA LYS A 318 -18.48 13.88 8.00
C LYS A 318 -19.00 15.29 8.16
N ALA A 319 -18.08 16.25 8.24
CA ALA A 319 -18.38 17.66 8.39
C ALA A 319 -17.39 18.50 7.57
N GLU A 320 -17.11 18.07 6.33
CA GLU A 320 -16.27 18.85 5.42
C GLU A 320 -16.86 20.26 5.24
N ASN A 321 -16.01 21.30 5.25
CA ASN A 321 -16.40 22.69 4.99
C ASN A 321 -17.65 23.12 5.79
N THR A 322 -17.66 22.79 7.08
CA THR A 322 -18.76 23.07 8.01
C THR A 322 -18.21 23.92 9.16
N PRO A 323 -18.74 25.12 9.43
CA PRO A 323 -18.13 26.10 10.32
C PRO A 323 -18.34 25.80 11.82
N ILE A 324 -17.89 24.63 12.28
CA ILE A 324 -18.08 24.17 13.66
C ILE A 324 -17.22 25.01 14.62
N GLN A 325 -17.84 25.58 15.64
CA GLN A 325 -17.16 26.43 16.62
C GLN A 325 -16.47 25.64 17.74
N SER A 326 -17.00 24.47 18.09
CA SER A 326 -16.52 23.64 19.21
C SER A 326 -16.59 22.16 18.89
N PHE A 327 -15.46 21.48 19.07
CA PHE A 327 -15.29 20.05 18.78
C PHE A 327 -15.24 19.18 20.05
N ALA A 328 -15.40 19.75 21.24
CA ALA A 328 -15.22 19.03 22.51
C ALA A 328 -16.11 17.78 22.66
N VAL A 329 -17.31 17.81 22.06
CA VAL A 329 -18.25 16.69 22.07
C VAL A 329 -17.74 15.45 21.34
N LEU A 330 -16.78 15.59 20.40
CA LEU A 330 -16.30 14.46 19.60
C LEU A 330 -15.71 13.34 20.47
N ASN A 331 -15.05 13.67 21.58
CA ASN A 331 -14.50 12.68 22.53
C ASN A 331 -15.56 11.76 23.16
N GLU A 332 -16.85 12.11 23.10
CA GLU A 332 -17.94 11.25 23.57
C GLU A 332 -18.27 10.13 22.56
N PHE A 333 -17.87 10.26 21.30
CA PHE A 333 -18.18 9.31 20.21
C PHE A 333 -17.18 8.16 20.14
N LYS A 334 -17.01 7.42 21.25
CA LYS A 334 -15.99 6.37 21.42
C LYS A 334 -16.07 5.16 20.46
N ASN A 335 -17.13 5.09 19.65
CA ASN A 335 -17.31 4.05 18.62
C ASN A 335 -16.96 4.53 17.20
N LEU A 336 -16.47 5.76 17.06
CA LEU A 336 -16.13 6.34 15.77
C LEU A 336 -14.96 5.58 15.11
N ILE A 337 -15.15 5.27 13.85
CA ILE A 337 -14.20 4.58 12.96
C ILE A 337 -13.72 5.53 11.85
N GLU A 338 -14.61 6.41 11.36
CA GLU A 338 -14.31 7.38 10.29
C GLU A 338 -14.71 8.79 10.72
N LEU A 339 -13.78 9.74 10.61
CA LEU A 339 -13.99 11.15 10.91
C LEU A 339 -13.39 12.01 9.79
N ASP A 340 -14.24 12.81 9.16
CA ASP A 340 -13.86 13.77 8.13
C ASP A 340 -14.22 15.18 8.61
N LEU A 341 -13.18 15.98 8.83
CA LEU A 341 -13.23 17.37 9.29
C LEU A 341 -12.52 18.31 8.33
N THR A 342 -12.38 17.91 7.07
CA THR A 342 -11.75 18.71 6.00
C THR A 342 -12.28 20.14 5.99
N GLU A 343 -11.40 21.14 6.10
CA GLU A 343 -11.78 22.56 6.05
C GLU A 343 -12.93 22.96 7.03
N SER A 344 -13.08 22.27 8.16
CA SER A 344 -14.15 22.52 9.14
C SER A 344 -13.81 23.57 10.21
N GLY A 345 -12.57 24.08 10.20
CA GLY A 345 -12.05 24.94 11.27
C GLY A 345 -11.50 24.17 12.47
N PHE A 346 -11.31 22.86 12.35
CA PHE A 346 -10.70 22.02 13.37
C PHE A 346 -9.29 22.50 13.71
N ASN A 347 -9.01 22.77 14.99
CA ASN A 347 -7.75 23.42 15.37
C ASN A 347 -6.98 22.71 16.49
N ASN A 348 -7.51 21.64 17.08
CA ASN A 348 -6.89 20.99 18.22
C ASN A 348 -7.23 19.49 18.33
N VAL A 349 -6.21 18.63 18.20
CA VAL A 349 -6.33 17.16 18.27
C VAL A 349 -6.76 16.67 19.66
N GLU A 350 -6.60 17.46 20.73
CA GLU A 350 -7.12 17.14 22.06
C GLU A 350 -8.63 16.83 22.08
N ASN A 351 -9.39 17.36 21.10
CA ASN A 351 -10.82 17.14 20.98
C ASN A 351 -11.20 15.76 20.41
N ILE A 352 -10.23 14.97 19.95
CA ILE A 352 -10.45 13.63 19.37
C ILE A 352 -9.57 12.53 19.99
N LYS A 353 -8.74 12.83 20.99
CA LYS A 353 -7.77 11.87 21.57
C LYS A 353 -8.39 10.61 22.18
N GLU A 354 -9.66 10.68 22.59
CA GLU A 354 -10.36 9.53 23.20
C GLU A 354 -10.86 8.51 22.15
N LEU A 355 -10.73 8.82 20.85
CA LEU A 355 -11.23 8.03 19.72
C LEU A 355 -10.31 6.86 19.36
N SER A 356 -10.05 5.97 20.33
CA SER A 356 -9.16 4.81 20.19
C SER A 356 -9.54 3.79 19.10
N LYS A 357 -10.76 3.84 18.55
CA LYS A 357 -11.22 2.97 17.45
C LYS A 357 -11.14 3.63 16.07
N LEU A 358 -10.67 4.87 15.99
CA LEU A 358 -10.63 5.63 14.76
C LEU A 358 -9.62 5.00 13.80
N GLU A 359 -10.08 4.60 12.62
CA GLU A 359 -9.25 3.99 11.58
C GLU A 359 -8.97 4.97 10.42
N LYS A 360 -9.89 5.92 10.18
CA LYS A 360 -9.77 6.91 9.12
C LYS A 360 -10.02 8.31 9.68
N LEU A 361 -9.06 9.20 9.44
CA LEU A 361 -9.10 10.58 9.88
C LEU A 361 -8.66 11.50 8.76
N ASP A 362 -9.54 12.42 8.39
CA ASP A 362 -9.24 13.53 7.47
C ASP A 362 -9.31 14.86 8.23
N LEU A 363 -8.17 15.52 8.36
CA LEU A 363 -8.03 16.86 8.94
C LEU A 363 -7.51 17.87 7.90
N SER A 364 -7.58 17.54 6.62
CA SER A 364 -6.99 18.35 5.56
C SER A 364 -7.51 19.79 5.54
N LYS A 365 -6.66 20.71 5.07
CA LYS A 365 -6.94 22.16 4.95
C LYS A 365 -7.35 22.87 6.25
N ASN A 366 -6.99 22.31 7.40
CA ASN A 366 -7.18 22.96 8.70
C ASN A 366 -5.88 23.58 9.24
N TYR A 367 -6.01 24.54 10.15
CA TYR A 367 -4.89 25.11 10.89
C TYR A 367 -4.92 24.61 12.34
N ILE A 368 -4.01 23.70 12.67
CA ILE A 368 -4.00 22.94 13.93
C ILE A 368 -2.87 23.45 14.84
N LEU A 369 -3.22 23.81 16.06
CA LEU A 369 -2.28 24.37 17.03
C LEU A 369 -1.34 23.31 17.63
N ASN A 370 -1.85 22.09 17.82
CA ASN A 370 -1.11 21.00 18.46
C ASN A 370 -1.49 19.64 17.88
N PHE A 371 -0.49 18.89 17.42
CA PHE A 371 -0.63 17.55 16.84
C PHE A 371 -0.18 16.42 17.79
N SER A 372 0.37 16.73 18.97
CA SER A 372 0.96 15.71 19.88
C SER A 372 -0.01 14.59 20.26
N ALA A 373 -1.28 14.94 20.48
CA ALA A 373 -2.34 13.98 20.79
C ALA A 373 -2.70 13.01 19.64
N LEU A 374 -2.17 13.20 18.42
CA LEU A 374 -2.30 12.19 17.35
C LEU A 374 -1.72 10.85 17.78
N SER A 375 -0.67 10.86 18.62
CA SER A 375 -0.02 9.64 19.11
C SER A 375 -0.95 8.72 19.91
N GLU A 376 -2.06 9.23 20.44
CA GLU A 376 -3.08 8.45 21.16
C GLU A 376 -4.01 7.66 20.22
N LEU A 377 -4.05 8.02 18.92
CA LEU A 377 -4.93 7.42 17.91
C LEU A 377 -4.29 6.18 17.26
N THR A 378 -3.98 5.18 18.09
CA THR A 378 -3.14 4.02 17.71
C THR A 378 -3.77 3.07 16.67
N SER A 379 -5.07 3.18 16.41
CA SER A 379 -5.81 2.34 15.45
C SER A 379 -5.89 2.94 14.04
N LEU A 380 -5.29 4.12 13.82
CA LEU A 380 -5.33 4.78 12.52
C LEU A 380 -4.66 3.96 11.43
N LYS A 381 -5.36 3.82 10.31
CA LYS A 381 -4.89 3.20 9.07
C LYS A 381 -4.73 4.25 7.98
N ASN A 382 -5.65 5.22 7.92
CA ASN A 382 -5.64 6.30 6.93
C ASN A 382 -5.65 7.64 7.65
N LEU A 383 -4.64 8.46 7.36
CA LEU A 383 -4.50 9.80 7.94
C LEU A 383 -4.22 10.81 6.83
N ASP A 384 -5.12 11.77 6.66
CA ASP A 384 -4.96 12.91 5.76
C ASP A 384 -4.73 14.20 6.56
N LEU A 385 -3.56 14.79 6.37
CA LEU A 385 -3.11 16.06 6.94
C LEU A 385 -2.74 17.06 5.83
N SER A 386 -3.19 16.83 4.59
CA SER A 386 -2.85 17.64 3.44
C SER A 386 -3.31 19.10 3.62
N GLY A 387 -2.47 20.05 3.19
CA GLY A 387 -2.75 21.48 3.31
C GLY A 387 -2.85 22.00 4.75
N THR A 388 -2.34 21.27 5.74
CA THR A 388 -2.26 21.73 7.14
C THR A 388 -0.89 22.35 7.45
N ASN A 389 -0.73 22.90 8.66
CA ASN A 389 0.54 23.43 9.17
C ASN A 389 1.46 22.36 9.81
N PHE A 390 1.25 21.07 9.49
CA PHE A 390 2.05 19.95 10.02
C PHE A 390 3.51 20.02 9.55
N GLN A 391 4.45 19.64 10.42
CA GLN A 391 5.90 19.82 10.20
C GLN A 391 6.75 18.68 10.76
N ASP A 392 6.32 18.10 11.88
CA ASP A 392 7.06 17.06 12.60
C ASP A 392 6.25 15.76 12.61
N LEU A 393 6.82 14.70 12.04
CA LEU A 393 6.19 13.37 11.96
C LEU A 393 6.33 12.57 13.28
N SER A 394 7.03 13.08 14.29
CA SER A 394 7.21 12.39 15.58
C SER A 394 5.91 11.86 16.21
N PRO A 395 4.77 12.59 16.20
CA PRO A 395 3.51 12.11 16.76
C PRO A 395 2.96 10.84 16.09
N ILE A 396 3.36 10.55 14.85
CA ILE A 396 2.85 9.38 14.09
C ILE A 396 3.85 8.23 14.01
N SER A 397 5.06 8.39 14.55
CA SER A 397 6.14 7.39 14.52
C SER A 397 5.79 6.03 15.16
N GLY A 398 4.82 6.02 16.07
CA GLY A 398 4.33 4.82 16.76
C GLY A 398 3.09 4.16 16.15
N MET A 399 2.54 4.68 15.05
CA MET A 399 1.28 4.21 14.47
C MET A 399 1.46 2.93 13.65
N ALA A 400 1.61 1.79 14.33
CA ALA A 400 1.93 0.50 13.71
C ALA A 400 0.90 -0.01 12.68
N GLN A 401 -0.34 0.52 12.71
CA GLN A 401 -1.41 0.17 11.76
C GLN A 401 -1.55 1.15 10.59
N LEU A 402 -0.76 2.23 10.55
CA LEU A 402 -0.88 3.24 9.51
C LEU A 402 -0.49 2.65 8.15
N GLU A 403 -1.40 2.73 7.19
CA GLU A 403 -1.24 2.21 5.83
C GLU A 403 -1.10 3.35 4.81
N LEU A 404 -1.88 4.42 4.98
CA LEU A 404 -1.94 5.55 4.06
C LEU A 404 -1.75 6.86 4.83
N LEU A 405 -0.76 7.65 4.42
CA LEU A 405 -0.49 8.98 4.95
C LEU A 405 -0.51 10.00 3.81
N ASP A 406 -1.30 11.07 3.96
CA ASP A 406 -1.22 12.25 3.10
C ASP A 406 -0.75 13.46 3.91
N ILE A 407 0.39 14.02 3.51
CA ILE A 407 1.00 15.23 4.07
C ILE A 407 1.29 16.24 2.95
N THR A 408 0.57 16.15 1.84
CA THR A 408 0.73 17.03 0.68
C THR A 408 0.54 18.50 1.08
N GLY A 409 1.42 19.39 0.65
CA GLY A 409 1.34 20.82 0.95
C GLY A 409 1.57 21.19 2.42
N THR A 410 2.20 20.30 3.19
CA THR A 410 2.67 20.59 4.56
C THR A 410 4.12 21.07 4.57
N ALA A 411 4.66 21.43 5.73
CA ALA A 411 6.04 21.90 5.86
C ALA A 411 6.99 20.82 6.42
N VAL A 412 6.62 19.54 6.30
CA VAL A 412 7.44 18.38 6.69
C VAL A 412 8.73 18.34 5.87
N ALA A 413 9.87 18.09 6.53
CA ALA A 413 11.18 18.02 5.89
C ALA A 413 11.91 16.68 6.14
N ASP A 414 11.49 15.90 7.13
CA ASP A 414 12.17 14.68 7.57
C ASP A 414 11.21 13.48 7.56
N LEU A 415 11.63 12.39 6.91
CA LEU A 415 10.91 11.12 6.79
C LEU A 415 11.38 10.05 7.79
N ALA A 416 12.43 10.31 8.58
CA ALA A 416 12.98 9.36 9.54
C ALA A 416 11.93 8.74 10.49
N PRO A 417 10.92 9.47 10.98
CA PRO A 417 9.87 8.89 11.83
C PRO A 417 9.03 7.80 11.15
N LEU A 418 9.02 7.69 9.82
CA LEU A 418 8.25 6.69 9.08
C LEU A 418 8.99 5.36 8.87
N GLN A 419 10.31 5.31 9.09
CA GLN A 419 11.19 4.18 8.72
C GLN A 419 10.79 2.82 9.33
N ASN A 420 10.09 2.83 10.47
CA ASN A 420 9.71 1.60 11.19
C ASN A 420 8.22 1.23 11.05
N LEU A 421 7.46 1.97 10.25
CA LEU A 421 6.02 1.73 10.06
C LEU A 421 5.78 0.58 9.07
N LYS A 422 5.80 -0.64 9.58
CA LYS A 422 5.73 -1.88 8.77
C LYS A 422 4.46 -2.04 7.92
N SER A 423 3.37 -1.38 8.32
CA SER A 423 2.09 -1.45 7.59
C SER A 423 1.94 -0.35 6.55
N LEU A 424 2.87 0.62 6.49
CA LEU A 424 2.79 1.78 5.62
C LEU A 424 2.96 1.34 4.17
N LYS A 425 2.03 1.75 3.30
CA LYS A 425 1.98 1.38 1.89
C LYS A 425 2.11 2.59 0.98
N LYS A 426 1.55 3.73 1.38
CA LYS A 426 1.54 4.96 0.57
C LYS A 426 1.77 6.18 1.44
N VAL A 427 2.66 7.06 0.97
CA VAL A 427 2.88 8.38 1.52
C VAL A 427 2.75 9.40 0.39
N ALA A 428 1.73 10.23 0.44
CA ALA A 428 1.63 11.41 -0.42
C ALA A 428 2.29 12.60 0.28
N ALA A 429 3.37 13.11 -0.31
CA ALA A 429 4.22 14.14 0.27
C ALA A 429 4.65 15.19 -0.77
N ASP A 430 3.79 15.45 -1.75
CA ASP A 430 4.05 16.52 -2.72
C ASP A 430 3.99 17.90 -2.04
N GLN A 431 4.72 18.88 -2.58
CA GLN A 431 4.77 20.24 -2.04
C GLN A 431 5.16 20.30 -0.55
N THR A 432 6.00 19.36 -0.10
CA THR A 432 6.64 19.38 1.22
C THR A 432 8.04 20.02 1.15
N LYS A 433 8.77 20.01 2.26
CA LYS A 433 10.18 20.46 2.34
C LYS A 433 11.17 19.29 2.32
N ILE A 434 10.72 18.08 1.98
CA ILE A 434 11.58 16.90 1.85
C ILE A 434 12.52 17.14 0.65
N SER A 435 13.82 16.89 0.84
CA SER A 435 14.77 17.03 -0.27
C SER A 435 14.66 15.84 -1.24
N PRO A 436 14.99 16.01 -2.54
CA PRO A 436 15.04 14.88 -3.47
C PRO A 436 15.95 13.74 -2.99
N LEU A 437 17.04 14.08 -2.30
CA LEU A 437 17.99 13.08 -1.77
C LEU A 437 17.35 12.25 -0.65
N ASP A 438 16.73 12.91 0.34
CA ASP A 438 16.07 12.22 1.46
C ASP A 438 14.91 11.34 0.98
N ALA A 439 14.15 11.81 -0.01
CA ALA A 439 13.09 11.03 -0.65
C ALA A 439 13.64 9.77 -1.35
N ASN A 440 14.73 9.91 -2.10
CA ASN A 440 15.36 8.78 -2.79
C ASN A 440 15.92 7.76 -1.80
N ASP A 441 16.56 8.22 -0.72
CA ASP A 441 17.12 7.34 0.31
C ASP A 441 16.02 6.62 1.12
N PHE A 442 14.91 7.30 1.36
CA PHE A 442 13.72 6.69 1.96
C PHE A 442 13.15 5.57 1.07
N VAL A 443 13.00 5.80 -0.23
CA VAL A 443 12.46 4.81 -1.18
C VAL A 443 13.41 3.62 -1.36
N ARG A 444 14.72 3.83 -1.35
CA ARG A 444 15.72 2.75 -1.39
C ARG A 444 15.67 1.87 -0.15
N SER A 445 15.44 2.47 1.01
CA SER A 445 15.34 1.76 2.29
C SER A 445 13.98 1.06 2.45
N ASN A 446 12.94 1.55 1.77
CA ASN A 446 11.56 1.08 1.89
C ASN A 446 10.91 0.86 0.51
N PRO A 447 11.36 -0.14 -0.28
CA PRO A 447 10.92 -0.31 -1.67
C PRO A 447 9.44 -0.66 -1.84
N GLU A 448 8.78 -1.14 -0.78
CA GLU A 448 7.35 -1.49 -0.79
C GLU A 448 6.44 -0.26 -0.55
N ILE A 449 7.01 0.89 -0.15
CA ILE A 449 6.26 2.11 0.15
C ILE A 449 6.20 2.99 -1.08
N LEU A 450 4.98 3.30 -1.54
CA LEU A 450 4.75 4.27 -2.60
C LEU A 450 4.87 5.70 -2.05
N LEU A 451 6.04 6.32 -2.20
CA LEU A 451 6.27 7.73 -1.89
C LEU A 451 5.95 8.61 -3.12
N ILE A 452 4.88 9.39 -3.04
CA ILE A 452 4.50 10.37 -4.07
C ILE A 452 5.08 11.72 -3.68
N HIS A 453 6.00 12.22 -4.50
CA HIS A 453 6.78 13.42 -4.23
C HIS A 453 7.23 14.05 -5.56
N HIS A 454 7.38 15.38 -5.59
CA HIS A 454 7.77 16.15 -6.78
C HIS A 454 6.91 15.84 -8.02
N VAL A 455 5.59 15.88 -7.85
CA VAL A 455 4.62 15.42 -8.86
C VAL A 455 4.78 16.14 -10.18
N LYS A 456 4.97 17.46 -10.16
CA LYS A 456 5.16 18.28 -11.37
C LYS A 456 6.38 17.87 -12.18
N ASP A 457 7.47 17.47 -11.52
CA ASP A 457 8.70 17.07 -12.19
C ASP A 457 8.52 15.69 -12.83
N LEU A 458 7.80 14.78 -12.17
CA LEU A 458 7.45 13.46 -12.70
C LEU A 458 6.51 13.55 -13.90
N GLU A 459 5.48 14.40 -13.82
CA GLU A 459 4.58 14.69 -14.94
C GLU A 459 5.33 15.32 -16.12
N SER A 460 6.20 16.30 -15.84
CA SER A 460 7.02 16.94 -16.88
C SER A 460 7.98 15.96 -17.54
N TRP A 461 8.60 15.07 -16.75
CA TRP A 461 9.42 13.97 -17.26
C TRP A 461 8.62 13.07 -18.19
N TRP A 462 7.43 12.60 -17.77
CA TRP A 462 6.56 11.75 -18.60
C TRP A 462 6.18 12.45 -19.90
N GLN A 463 5.79 13.72 -19.85
CA GLN A 463 5.42 14.48 -21.04
C GLN A 463 6.59 14.65 -22.01
N GLY A 464 7.81 14.83 -21.49
CA GLY A 464 9.04 14.95 -22.26
C GLY A 464 9.59 13.65 -22.86
N LEU A 465 9.05 12.48 -22.50
CA LEU A 465 9.49 11.21 -23.06
C LEU A 465 9.15 11.10 -24.56
N SER A 466 10.07 10.52 -25.33
CA SER A 466 9.80 10.14 -26.72
C SER A 466 8.72 9.05 -26.78
N LEU A 467 8.05 8.93 -27.95
CA LEU A 467 7.06 7.88 -28.16
C LEU A 467 7.62 6.46 -27.91
N PRO A 468 8.82 6.09 -28.42
CA PRO A 468 9.47 4.81 -28.06
C PRO A 468 9.56 4.56 -26.56
N TRP A 469 9.95 5.57 -25.78
CA TRP A 469 10.05 5.47 -24.33
C TRP A 469 8.69 5.27 -23.66
N LYS A 470 7.66 6.01 -24.08
CA LYS A 470 6.30 5.85 -23.55
C LYS A 470 5.77 4.44 -23.81
N GLU A 471 5.97 3.91 -25.02
CA GLU A 471 5.55 2.54 -25.37
C GLU A 471 6.34 1.47 -24.60
N ALA A 472 7.66 1.66 -24.43
CA ALA A 472 8.47 0.76 -23.60
C ALA A 472 7.97 0.69 -22.16
N LEU A 473 7.64 1.83 -21.56
CA LEU A 473 7.11 1.89 -20.20
C LEU A 473 5.69 1.32 -20.09
N LYS A 474 4.83 1.49 -21.11
CA LYS A 474 3.52 0.83 -21.18
C LYS A 474 3.65 -0.70 -21.24
N ASN A 475 4.63 -1.20 -21.98
CA ASN A 475 4.92 -2.64 -22.04
C ASN A 475 5.46 -3.17 -20.71
N ALA A 476 6.34 -2.42 -20.05
CA ALA A 476 6.90 -2.78 -18.75
C ALA A 476 5.87 -2.68 -17.61
N ASN A 477 4.93 -1.73 -17.69
CA ASN A 477 3.86 -1.54 -16.71
C ASN A 477 2.49 -1.40 -17.42
N PRO A 478 1.74 -2.52 -17.57
CA PRO A 478 0.42 -2.54 -18.21
C PRO A 478 -0.65 -1.69 -17.53
N SER A 479 -0.38 -1.13 -16.35
CA SER A 479 -1.27 -0.20 -15.67
C SER A 479 -1.33 1.16 -16.39
N ILE A 480 -0.33 1.49 -17.21
CA ILE A 480 -0.30 2.69 -18.05
C ILE A 480 -1.20 2.46 -19.28
N ARG A 481 -2.50 2.76 -19.14
CA ARG A 481 -3.50 2.49 -20.19
C ARG A 481 -3.65 3.59 -21.24
N ASN A 482 -3.16 4.79 -20.95
CA ASN A 482 -3.32 5.98 -21.79
C ASN A 482 -2.10 6.91 -21.63
N ASP A 483 -2.07 8.00 -22.41
CA ASP A 483 -0.96 8.96 -22.40
C ASP A 483 -1.00 9.95 -21.23
N ASN A 484 -2.02 9.87 -20.37
CA ASN A 484 -2.18 10.71 -19.18
C ASN A 484 -2.41 9.82 -17.91
N PRO A 485 -1.43 8.97 -17.56
CA PRO A 485 -1.52 8.11 -16.38
C PRO A 485 -1.61 8.94 -15.10
N SER A 486 -2.21 8.37 -14.04
CA SER A 486 -2.21 9.02 -12.74
C SER A 486 -0.81 9.05 -12.13
N VAL A 487 -0.58 9.98 -11.21
CA VAL A 487 0.71 10.13 -10.53
C VAL A 487 1.13 8.87 -9.78
N GLU A 488 0.18 8.12 -9.21
CA GLU A 488 0.44 6.83 -8.57
C GLU A 488 1.07 5.84 -9.57
N ILE A 489 0.48 5.74 -10.76
CA ILE A 489 0.95 4.82 -11.80
C ILE A 489 2.33 5.24 -12.28
N LEU A 490 2.58 6.55 -12.47
CA LEU A 490 3.90 7.07 -12.83
C LEU A 490 4.95 6.79 -11.75
N THR A 491 4.60 7.00 -10.49
CA THR A 491 5.50 6.76 -9.34
C THR A 491 5.85 5.28 -9.24
N GLN A 492 4.87 4.39 -9.43
CA GLN A 492 5.10 2.94 -9.51
C GLN A 492 6.00 2.57 -10.68
N ALA A 493 5.83 3.21 -11.84
CA ALA A 493 6.64 2.91 -13.02
C ALA A 493 8.14 3.22 -12.82
N VAL A 494 8.49 4.25 -12.05
CA VAL A 494 9.89 4.66 -11.81
C VAL A 494 10.53 4.03 -10.58
N THR A 495 9.80 3.22 -9.80
CA THR A 495 10.31 2.57 -8.57
C THR A 495 10.62 1.09 -8.76
N VAL A 496 10.55 0.59 -10.01
CA VAL A 496 10.82 -0.81 -10.35
C VAL A 496 12.29 -1.20 -10.20
N ASN A 497 12.53 -2.46 -9.84
CA ASN A 497 13.88 -3.03 -9.72
C ASN A 497 14.45 -3.52 -11.05
N THR A 498 13.59 -3.77 -12.03
CA THR A 498 13.95 -4.32 -13.34
C THR A 498 13.24 -3.55 -14.44
N LEU A 499 13.96 -3.18 -15.50
CA LEU A 499 13.40 -2.48 -16.65
C LEU A 499 13.88 -3.16 -17.93
N ASN A 500 12.94 -3.55 -18.79
CA ASN A 500 13.23 -4.10 -20.11
C ASN A 500 12.79 -3.09 -21.18
N LEU A 501 13.74 -2.65 -22.00
CA LEU A 501 13.60 -1.70 -23.10
C LEU A 501 14.00 -2.33 -24.44
N ASP A 502 14.08 -3.65 -24.52
CA ASP A 502 14.56 -4.37 -25.70
C ASP A 502 13.69 -4.09 -26.92
N GLY A 503 14.32 -3.74 -28.05
CA GLY A 503 13.64 -3.48 -29.32
C GLY A 503 12.63 -2.33 -29.27
N ALA A 504 12.70 -1.47 -28.25
CA ALA A 504 11.75 -0.37 -28.06
C ALA A 504 11.89 0.76 -29.10
N GLY A 505 13.01 0.81 -29.82
CA GLY A 505 13.34 1.91 -30.72
C GLY A 505 13.78 3.18 -29.99
N ILE A 506 14.34 3.03 -28.78
CA ILE A 506 14.85 4.17 -28.02
C ILE A 506 16.22 4.61 -28.56
N GLU A 507 16.48 5.92 -28.49
CA GLU A 507 17.73 6.52 -28.98
C GLU A 507 18.69 6.91 -27.84
N SER A 508 18.18 7.01 -26.61
CA SER A 508 18.95 7.47 -25.45
C SER A 508 18.48 6.84 -24.14
N LEU A 509 19.42 6.57 -23.24
CA LEU A 509 19.18 6.07 -21.88
C LEU A 509 18.89 7.19 -20.86
N ASN A 510 18.87 8.46 -21.26
CA ASN A 510 18.66 9.61 -20.35
C ASN A 510 17.47 9.43 -19.38
N PRO A 511 16.30 8.88 -19.78
CA PRO A 511 15.18 8.69 -18.86
C PRO A 511 15.44 7.72 -17.70
N VAL A 512 16.43 6.83 -17.81
CA VAL A 512 16.76 5.82 -16.77
C VAL A 512 17.21 6.47 -15.46
N VAL A 513 17.72 7.70 -15.48
CA VAL A 513 18.17 8.43 -14.27
C VAL A 513 17.04 8.69 -13.26
N ARG A 514 15.78 8.55 -13.66
CA ARG A 514 14.63 8.67 -12.74
C ARG A 514 14.36 7.42 -11.92
N PHE A 515 14.97 6.29 -12.25
CA PHE A 515 14.69 5.03 -11.59
C PHE A 515 15.60 4.83 -10.38
N VAL A 516 15.07 5.09 -9.19
CA VAL A 516 15.84 5.17 -7.94
C VAL A 516 16.28 3.81 -7.38
N ASN A 517 15.54 2.74 -7.74
CA ASN A 517 15.72 1.37 -7.24
C ASN A 517 16.20 0.40 -8.33
N LEU A 518 16.50 0.89 -9.54
CA LEU A 518 16.79 0.01 -10.68
C LEU A 518 18.07 -0.79 -10.45
N SER A 519 17.94 -2.12 -10.47
CA SER A 519 19.04 -3.06 -10.26
C SER A 519 19.39 -3.84 -11.53
N SER A 520 18.45 -3.98 -12.46
CA SER A 520 18.64 -4.69 -13.72
C SER A 520 18.02 -3.91 -14.87
N LEU A 521 18.81 -3.65 -15.91
CA LEU A 521 18.38 -2.94 -17.11
C LEU A 521 18.67 -3.76 -18.36
N SER A 522 17.69 -3.93 -19.23
CA SER A 522 17.88 -4.45 -20.59
C SER A 522 17.50 -3.38 -21.61
N PHE A 523 18.35 -3.12 -22.60
CA PHE A 523 18.15 -2.15 -23.68
C PHE A 523 18.62 -2.71 -25.04
N SER A 524 18.57 -4.03 -25.19
CA SER A 524 19.04 -4.74 -26.38
C SER A 524 18.25 -4.36 -27.63
N ASP A 525 18.83 -4.56 -28.81
CA ASP A 525 18.22 -4.29 -30.12
C ASP A 525 17.72 -2.84 -30.29
N ASN A 526 18.44 -1.89 -29.70
CA ASN A 526 18.27 -0.45 -29.91
C ASN A 526 19.54 0.14 -30.54
N PRO A 527 19.67 0.12 -31.88
CA PRO A 527 20.93 0.44 -32.57
C PRO A 527 21.37 1.89 -32.41
N GLU A 528 20.48 2.81 -32.07
CA GLU A 528 20.80 4.24 -31.85
C GLU A 528 21.41 4.50 -30.46
N VAL A 529 21.28 3.56 -29.51
CA VAL A 529 21.87 3.71 -28.18
C VAL A 529 23.37 3.47 -28.23
N SER A 530 24.15 4.53 -28.00
CA SER A 530 25.62 4.48 -27.96
C SER A 530 26.23 5.08 -26.69
N ASP A 531 25.53 5.99 -26.04
CA ASP A 531 25.99 6.70 -24.84
C ASP A 531 25.48 6.03 -23.55
N LEU A 532 26.41 5.59 -22.70
CA LEU A 532 26.14 4.98 -21.41
C LEU A 532 26.25 5.97 -20.24
N LEU A 533 26.53 7.26 -20.49
CA LEU A 533 26.65 8.29 -19.45
C LEU A 533 25.48 8.30 -18.43
N PRO A 534 24.21 8.14 -18.83
CA PRO A 534 23.09 8.13 -17.90
C PRO A 534 23.15 7.03 -16.84
N LEU A 535 23.85 5.92 -17.12
CA LEU A 535 23.98 4.82 -16.17
C LEU A 535 24.86 5.18 -14.97
N SER A 536 25.74 6.18 -15.09
CA SER A 536 26.60 6.64 -13.99
C SER A 536 25.81 7.19 -12.79
N GLU A 537 24.60 7.69 -13.02
CA GLU A 537 23.69 8.20 -11.97
C GLU A 537 22.93 7.06 -11.26
N VAL A 538 22.84 5.87 -11.88
CA VAL A 538 22.08 4.74 -11.36
C VAL A 538 23.02 3.77 -10.63
N LYS A 539 23.48 4.21 -9.46
CA LYS A 539 24.44 3.48 -8.61
C LYS A 539 23.95 2.12 -8.10
N THR A 540 22.65 1.85 -8.18
CA THR A 540 22.00 0.60 -7.75
C THR A 540 22.12 -0.56 -8.75
N LEU A 541 22.60 -0.29 -9.98
CA LEU A 541 22.70 -1.28 -11.04
C LEU A 541 23.63 -2.44 -10.68
N LYS A 542 23.12 -3.66 -10.86
CA LYS A 542 23.84 -4.93 -10.73
C LYS A 542 23.96 -5.66 -12.06
N LYS A 543 22.98 -5.50 -12.95
CA LYS A 543 22.96 -6.20 -14.24
C LYS A 543 22.58 -5.24 -15.36
N ILE A 544 23.32 -5.30 -16.46
CA ILE A 544 22.96 -4.61 -17.70
C ILE A 544 23.03 -5.59 -18.88
N SER A 545 22.07 -5.47 -19.79
CA SER A 545 22.06 -6.13 -21.09
C SER A 545 21.76 -5.10 -22.18
N GLY A 546 22.58 -5.01 -23.20
CA GLY A 546 22.48 -4.03 -24.27
C GLY A 546 22.99 -4.59 -25.57
N LYS A 547 22.48 -5.77 -25.98
CA LYS A 547 22.94 -6.46 -27.19
C LYS A 547 22.58 -5.67 -28.45
N ASN A 548 23.40 -5.73 -29.49
CA ASN A 548 23.15 -5.11 -30.81
C ASN A 548 22.79 -3.61 -30.72
N ALA A 549 23.38 -2.90 -29.76
CA ALA A 549 23.36 -1.45 -29.71
C ALA A 549 24.61 -0.89 -30.41
N SER A 550 24.93 0.38 -30.21
CA SER A 550 26.11 1.03 -30.80
C SER A 550 27.11 1.49 -29.72
N VAL A 551 27.21 0.76 -28.61
CA VAL A 551 28.11 1.09 -27.49
C VAL A 551 29.56 0.86 -27.89
N ARG A 552 30.41 1.87 -27.66
CA ARG A 552 31.87 1.80 -27.93
C ARG A 552 32.72 1.90 -26.70
N ASP A 553 32.35 2.80 -25.79
CA ASP A 553 33.12 3.13 -24.59
C ASP A 553 32.42 2.59 -23.34
N LEU A 554 33.15 1.76 -22.58
CA LEU A 554 32.69 1.18 -21.32
C LEU A 554 33.27 1.90 -20.10
N SER A 555 34.09 2.93 -20.29
CA SER A 555 34.83 3.62 -19.22
C SER A 555 33.91 4.15 -18.13
N ILE A 556 32.70 4.57 -18.48
CA ILE A 556 31.73 5.10 -17.53
C ILE A 556 31.17 4.04 -16.58
N LEU A 557 31.17 2.76 -16.96
CA LEU A 557 30.60 1.69 -16.12
C LEU A 557 31.38 1.47 -14.83
N LYS A 558 32.62 1.99 -14.71
CA LYS A 558 33.39 1.98 -13.45
C LYS A 558 32.67 2.68 -12.29
N GLU A 559 31.78 3.60 -12.63
CA GLU A 559 30.95 4.36 -11.69
C GLU A 559 29.84 3.51 -11.03
N ASN A 560 29.60 2.29 -11.53
CA ASN A 560 28.58 1.36 -11.05
C ASN A 560 29.22 0.19 -10.29
N GLU A 561 29.78 0.46 -9.10
CA GLU A 561 30.53 -0.51 -8.28
C GLU A 561 29.77 -1.79 -7.92
N LEU A 562 28.44 -1.76 -8.01
CA LEU A 562 27.55 -2.89 -7.75
C LEU A 562 27.35 -3.83 -8.95
N LEU A 563 27.88 -3.52 -10.13
CA LEU A 563 27.74 -4.34 -11.33
C LEU A 563 28.36 -5.73 -11.15
N GLU A 564 27.52 -6.74 -11.37
CA GLU A 564 27.82 -8.17 -11.32
C GLU A 564 27.87 -8.78 -12.72
N SER A 565 27.05 -8.28 -13.65
CA SER A 565 26.85 -8.83 -14.99
C SER A 565 26.70 -7.73 -16.03
N VAL A 566 27.52 -7.79 -17.08
CA VAL A 566 27.46 -6.88 -18.24
C VAL A 566 27.34 -7.71 -19.50
N ASP A 567 26.24 -7.56 -20.24
CA ASP A 567 26.05 -8.19 -21.55
C ASP A 567 25.90 -7.12 -22.65
N LEU A 568 26.89 -7.02 -23.52
CA LEU A 568 26.95 -6.03 -24.60
C LEU A 568 27.39 -6.70 -25.92
N GLU A 569 26.91 -7.92 -26.16
CA GLU A 569 27.13 -8.63 -27.43
C GLU A 569 26.73 -7.78 -28.65
N GLY A 570 27.48 -7.88 -29.74
CA GLY A 570 27.18 -7.22 -31.01
C GLY A 570 27.44 -5.71 -31.02
N ASN A 571 28.12 -5.18 -30.00
CA ASN A 571 28.49 -3.76 -29.93
C ASN A 571 29.95 -3.54 -30.40
N PRO A 572 30.26 -2.42 -31.06
CA PRO A 572 31.62 -2.07 -31.52
C PRO A 572 32.54 -1.59 -30.37
N ILE A 573 32.61 -2.36 -29.28
CA ILE A 573 33.43 -2.08 -28.10
C ILE A 573 34.89 -2.24 -28.47
N GLN A 574 35.72 -1.27 -28.07
CA GLN A 574 37.16 -1.26 -28.40
C GLN A 574 38.05 -1.71 -27.25
N SER A 575 37.61 -1.56 -26.00
CA SER A 575 38.42 -1.92 -24.83
C SER A 575 37.56 -2.28 -23.61
N VAL A 576 38.06 -3.20 -22.78
CA VAL A 576 37.47 -3.65 -21.50
C VAL A 576 38.32 -3.29 -20.28
N ARG A 577 39.46 -2.60 -20.46
CA ARG A 577 40.44 -2.33 -19.39
C ARG A 577 39.86 -1.69 -18.13
N GLU A 578 39.02 -0.68 -18.29
CA GLU A 578 38.46 0.09 -17.17
C GLU A 578 37.53 -0.75 -16.27
N LEU A 579 36.97 -1.85 -16.79
CA LEU A 579 36.08 -2.74 -16.02
C LEU A 579 36.82 -3.54 -14.94
N VAL A 580 38.15 -3.56 -14.94
CA VAL A 580 38.95 -4.20 -13.89
C VAL A 580 38.71 -3.60 -12.50
N THR A 581 38.22 -2.36 -12.46
CA THR A 581 37.88 -1.66 -11.22
C THR A 581 36.65 -2.26 -10.52
N LEU A 582 35.75 -2.91 -11.28
CA LEU A 582 34.48 -3.45 -10.79
C LEU A 582 34.69 -4.71 -9.95
N GLN A 583 34.61 -4.57 -8.62
CA GLN A 583 34.91 -5.65 -7.68
C GLN A 583 33.89 -6.80 -7.73
N LYS A 584 32.63 -6.51 -8.06
CA LYS A 584 31.54 -7.51 -8.08
C LYS A 584 31.31 -8.17 -9.42
N LEU A 585 32.01 -7.75 -10.48
CA LEU A 585 31.83 -8.27 -11.82
C LEU A 585 32.19 -9.76 -11.86
N THR A 586 31.29 -10.58 -12.39
CA THR A 586 31.46 -12.03 -12.55
C THR A 586 31.16 -12.51 -13.96
N TYR A 587 30.44 -11.71 -14.74
CA TYR A 587 30.07 -12.02 -16.12
C TYR A 587 30.25 -10.80 -17.03
N LEU A 588 30.93 -11.00 -18.15
CA LEU A 588 31.16 -9.99 -19.18
C LEU A 588 30.96 -10.61 -20.56
N ASN A 589 29.93 -10.19 -21.30
CA ASN A 589 29.73 -10.60 -22.68
C ASN A 589 30.03 -9.43 -23.63
N VAL A 590 31.09 -9.60 -24.40
CA VAL A 590 31.56 -8.69 -25.45
C VAL A 590 31.72 -9.46 -26.77
N ASN A 591 30.91 -10.49 -26.99
CA ASN A 591 30.91 -11.24 -28.23
C ASN A 591 30.56 -10.34 -29.42
N ALA A 592 31.10 -10.66 -30.60
CA ALA A 592 30.92 -9.86 -31.82
C ALA A 592 31.27 -8.36 -31.64
N SER A 593 32.32 -8.07 -30.88
CA SER A 593 32.87 -6.72 -30.68
C SER A 593 34.21 -6.50 -31.40
N GLU A 594 34.75 -5.28 -31.30
CA GLU A 594 36.05 -4.87 -31.84
C GLU A 594 37.18 -4.91 -30.78
N VAL A 595 36.98 -5.61 -29.66
CA VAL A 595 37.97 -5.69 -28.57
C VAL A 595 39.24 -6.38 -29.06
N ASP A 596 40.40 -5.79 -28.73
CA ASP A 596 41.71 -6.42 -28.98
C ASP A 596 41.80 -7.76 -28.21
N PRO A 597 42.00 -8.90 -28.91
CA PRO A 597 42.11 -10.21 -28.26
C PRO A 597 43.22 -10.30 -27.21
N GLN A 598 44.27 -9.49 -27.33
CA GLN A 598 45.36 -9.46 -26.34
C GLN A 598 44.92 -8.85 -25.01
N GLU A 599 43.85 -8.06 -25.00
CA GLU A 599 43.33 -7.42 -23.80
C GLU A 599 42.56 -8.39 -22.89
N ILE A 600 41.99 -9.46 -23.44
CA ILE A 600 41.21 -10.45 -22.66
C ILE A 600 42.10 -11.22 -21.66
N PRO A 601 43.26 -11.80 -22.06
CA PRO A 601 44.19 -12.38 -21.10
C PRO A 601 44.69 -11.38 -20.05
N GLU A 602 45.01 -10.15 -20.45
CA GLU A 602 45.45 -9.08 -19.53
C GLU A 602 44.37 -8.75 -18.48
N PHE A 603 43.10 -8.72 -18.90
CA PHE A 603 41.96 -8.54 -18.03
C PHE A 603 41.80 -9.73 -17.06
N LEU A 604 41.85 -10.96 -17.57
CA LEU A 604 41.68 -12.19 -16.78
C LEU A 604 42.82 -12.47 -15.79
N ILE A 605 44.01 -11.90 -16.00
CA ILE A 605 45.10 -11.91 -15.00
C ILE A 605 44.69 -11.14 -13.75
N GLN A 606 43.99 -10.02 -13.93
CA GLN A 606 43.52 -9.17 -12.82
C GLN A 606 42.17 -9.64 -12.27
N LYS A 607 41.34 -10.27 -13.11
CA LYS A 607 39.99 -10.75 -12.80
C LYS A 607 39.80 -12.22 -13.22
N PRO A 608 40.43 -13.18 -12.52
CA PRO A 608 40.46 -14.58 -12.94
C PRO A 608 39.11 -15.30 -12.85
N ASP A 609 38.18 -14.80 -12.05
CA ASP A 609 36.87 -15.43 -11.82
C ASP A 609 35.76 -14.91 -12.74
N VAL A 610 36.06 -13.94 -13.61
CA VAL A 610 35.07 -13.38 -14.55
C VAL A 610 34.93 -14.31 -15.74
N ASN A 611 33.70 -14.72 -16.04
CA ASN A 611 33.40 -15.40 -17.28
C ASN A 611 33.27 -14.38 -18.41
N VAL A 612 34.25 -14.35 -19.32
CA VAL A 612 34.28 -13.42 -20.45
C VAL A 612 33.86 -14.13 -21.73
N ILE A 613 32.76 -13.71 -22.32
CA ILE A 613 32.25 -14.22 -23.61
C ILE A 613 32.78 -13.32 -24.72
N PHE A 614 33.60 -13.87 -25.62
CA PHE A 614 34.17 -13.16 -26.76
C PHE A 614 34.46 -14.14 -27.91
N ARG A 615 34.25 -13.76 -29.17
CA ARG A 615 34.57 -14.62 -30.35
C ARG A 615 33.94 -16.02 -30.29
N SER A 616 32.67 -16.09 -29.89
CA SER A 616 31.96 -17.36 -29.71
C SER A 616 31.94 -18.24 -30.96
N ASP A 617 31.76 -17.67 -32.15
CA ASP A 617 31.77 -18.43 -33.41
C ASP A 617 33.10 -19.16 -33.67
N GLU A 618 34.24 -18.57 -33.30
CA GLU A 618 35.57 -19.19 -33.43
C GLU A 618 35.71 -20.34 -32.43
N LEU A 619 35.22 -20.13 -31.20
CA LEU A 619 35.30 -21.11 -30.13
C LEU A 619 34.37 -22.31 -30.33
N GLU A 620 33.17 -22.08 -30.85
CA GLU A 620 32.21 -23.14 -31.17
C GLU A 620 32.74 -24.02 -32.30
N LYS A 621 33.27 -23.42 -33.38
CA LYS A 621 33.96 -24.17 -34.44
C LYS A 621 35.14 -24.97 -33.91
N TRP A 622 35.95 -24.38 -33.03
CA TRP A 622 37.04 -25.10 -32.36
C TRP A 622 36.52 -26.35 -31.65
N TRP A 623 35.41 -26.26 -30.91
CA TRP A 623 34.84 -27.42 -30.21
C TRP A 623 34.33 -28.49 -31.17
N GLU A 624 33.67 -28.10 -32.27
CA GLU A 624 33.16 -29.04 -33.28
C GLU A 624 34.28 -29.80 -34.00
N GLU A 625 35.35 -29.09 -34.35
CA GLU A 625 36.51 -29.63 -35.07
C GLU A 625 37.48 -30.38 -34.13
N LEU A 626 37.31 -30.28 -32.81
CA LEU A 626 38.19 -30.88 -31.82
C LEU A 626 38.19 -32.41 -31.88
N ASP A 627 39.38 -33.00 -31.74
CA ASP A 627 39.56 -34.45 -31.65
C ASP A 627 38.59 -35.07 -30.62
N PRO A 628 37.89 -36.17 -30.95
CA PRO A 628 36.94 -36.80 -30.05
C PRO A 628 37.53 -37.20 -28.68
N THR A 629 38.82 -37.56 -28.64
CA THR A 629 39.52 -37.90 -27.39
C THR A 629 39.65 -36.67 -26.50
N TRP A 630 40.04 -35.53 -27.07
CA TRP A 630 40.09 -34.25 -26.33
C TRP A 630 38.72 -33.83 -25.83
N ARG A 631 37.66 -33.94 -26.65
CA ARG A 631 36.28 -33.67 -26.21
C ARG A 631 35.85 -34.56 -25.06
N ASP A 632 36.11 -35.86 -25.12
CA ASP A 632 35.77 -36.80 -24.05
C ASP A 632 36.55 -36.49 -22.75
N ILE A 633 37.83 -36.13 -22.86
CA ILE A 633 38.64 -35.69 -21.71
C ILE A 633 38.02 -34.45 -21.05
N PHE A 634 37.74 -33.40 -21.82
CA PHE A 634 37.15 -32.17 -21.28
C PHE A 634 35.75 -32.41 -20.70
N ARG A 635 34.92 -33.19 -21.37
CA ARG A 635 33.59 -33.56 -20.86
C ARG A 635 33.65 -34.28 -19.53
N ARG A 636 34.55 -35.26 -19.39
CA ARG A 636 34.70 -36.02 -18.13
C ARG A 636 35.30 -35.17 -17.02
N GLN A 637 36.37 -34.43 -17.30
CA GLN A 637 37.08 -33.65 -16.29
C GLN A 637 36.27 -32.44 -15.81
N PHE A 638 35.51 -31.79 -16.69
CA PHE A 638 34.77 -30.56 -16.39
C PHE A 638 33.25 -30.74 -16.37
N SER A 639 32.77 -31.99 -16.40
CA SER A 639 31.34 -32.33 -16.35
C SER A 639 30.50 -31.62 -17.42
N LEU A 640 31.02 -31.55 -18.66
CA LEU A 640 30.35 -30.87 -19.78
C LEU A 640 29.33 -31.78 -20.48
N GLN A 641 28.31 -31.14 -21.04
CA GLN A 641 27.31 -31.81 -21.88
C GLN A 641 27.91 -32.25 -23.22
N GLU A 642 27.15 -33.02 -24.00
CA GLU A 642 27.59 -33.47 -25.33
C GLU A 642 27.77 -32.30 -26.31
N ALA A 643 26.85 -31.34 -26.25
CA ALA A 643 26.98 -30.03 -26.86
C ALA A 643 26.98 -28.98 -25.74
N PRO A 644 28.15 -28.54 -25.25
CA PRO A 644 28.25 -27.50 -24.23
C PRO A 644 27.67 -26.18 -24.74
N SER A 645 27.12 -25.36 -23.84
CA SER A 645 26.70 -24.00 -24.19
C SER A 645 27.90 -23.09 -24.45
N THR A 646 27.68 -21.98 -25.16
CA THR A 646 28.69 -20.94 -25.39
C THR A 646 29.36 -20.49 -24.08
N GLU A 647 28.57 -20.27 -23.02
CA GLU A 647 29.08 -19.90 -21.70
C GLU A 647 29.92 -21.01 -21.08
N GLN A 648 29.54 -22.27 -21.25
CA GLN A 648 30.32 -23.41 -20.75
C GLN A 648 31.67 -23.53 -21.46
N LEU A 649 31.72 -23.25 -22.78
CA LEU A 649 32.97 -23.23 -23.53
C LEU A 649 33.89 -22.10 -23.07
N HIS A 650 33.36 -20.88 -22.88
CA HIS A 650 34.15 -19.75 -22.34
C HIS A 650 34.61 -19.99 -20.90
N GLN A 651 33.79 -20.60 -20.06
CA GLN A 651 34.20 -21.02 -18.72
C GLN A 651 35.31 -22.08 -18.74
N LEU A 652 35.29 -22.96 -19.74
CA LEU A 652 36.33 -23.96 -19.94
C LEU A 652 37.64 -23.29 -20.37
N THR A 653 37.61 -22.51 -21.44
CA THR A 653 38.80 -21.89 -22.04
C THR A 653 39.36 -20.71 -21.23
N GLY A 654 38.55 -20.12 -20.36
CA GLY A 654 38.95 -19.12 -19.38
C GLY A 654 39.75 -19.68 -18.20
N LYS A 655 39.94 -21.00 -18.08
CA LYS A 655 40.68 -21.60 -16.97
C LYS A 655 42.15 -21.23 -16.98
N ALA A 656 42.65 -20.83 -15.81
CA ALA A 656 44.04 -20.49 -15.61
C ALA A 656 44.97 -21.71 -15.45
N GLU A 657 44.41 -22.87 -15.09
CA GLU A 657 45.18 -24.05 -14.74
C GLU A 657 44.54 -25.31 -15.34
N LEU A 658 45.36 -26.13 -15.99
CA LEU A 658 44.98 -27.44 -16.52
C LEU A 658 45.95 -28.51 -16.06
N SER A 659 45.42 -29.66 -15.68
CA SER A 659 46.20 -30.83 -15.28
C SER A 659 45.59 -32.10 -15.86
N PHE A 660 46.42 -32.90 -16.51
CA PHE A 660 46.06 -34.16 -17.16
C PHE A 660 47.06 -35.25 -16.76
N GLU A 661 46.54 -36.42 -16.39
CA GLU A 661 47.31 -37.62 -16.06
C GLU A 661 46.79 -38.80 -16.88
N ARG A 662 47.68 -39.57 -17.52
CA ARG A 662 47.30 -40.80 -18.25
C ARG A 662 46.28 -40.58 -19.35
N VAL A 663 46.39 -39.47 -20.07
CA VAL A 663 45.51 -39.13 -21.20
C VAL A 663 46.04 -39.73 -22.51
N GLY A 664 45.12 -40.24 -23.34
CA GLY A 664 45.43 -40.90 -24.61
C GLY A 664 45.60 -39.96 -25.81
N VAL A 665 46.11 -38.75 -25.62
CA VAL A 665 46.23 -37.72 -26.67
C VAL A 665 47.61 -37.75 -27.31
N ALA A 666 47.66 -37.57 -28.65
CA ALA A 666 48.91 -37.63 -29.41
C ALA A 666 49.61 -36.26 -29.55
N ASP A 667 48.84 -35.17 -29.47
CA ASP A 667 49.32 -33.78 -29.56
C ASP A 667 48.51 -32.83 -28.66
N LEU A 668 48.96 -31.58 -28.57
CA LEU A 668 48.39 -30.53 -27.72
C LEU A 668 47.55 -29.49 -28.49
N SER A 669 47.01 -29.84 -29.66
CA SER A 669 46.26 -28.93 -30.54
C SER A 669 45.01 -28.31 -29.89
N ALA A 670 44.49 -28.92 -28.82
CA ALA A 670 43.36 -28.40 -28.05
C ALA A 670 43.69 -27.16 -27.21
N LEU A 671 44.96 -27.02 -26.77
CA LEU A 671 45.33 -26.07 -25.73
C LEU A 671 45.38 -24.60 -26.16
N PRO A 672 45.68 -24.22 -27.43
CA PRO A 672 45.67 -22.82 -27.86
C PRO A 672 44.37 -22.05 -27.61
N ALA A 673 43.23 -22.75 -27.48
CA ALA A 673 41.96 -22.11 -27.14
C ALA A 673 41.90 -21.56 -25.71
N PHE A 674 42.77 -22.04 -24.80
CA PHE A 674 42.78 -21.62 -23.39
C PHE A 674 43.58 -20.33 -23.19
N ILE A 675 42.99 -19.21 -23.59
CA ILE A 675 43.64 -17.89 -23.63
C ILE A 675 44.13 -17.36 -22.27
N ASN A 676 43.61 -17.91 -21.15
CA ASN A 676 44.02 -17.52 -19.79
C ASN A 676 44.99 -18.52 -19.15
N LEU A 677 45.47 -19.54 -19.88
CA LEU A 677 46.23 -20.63 -19.29
C LEU A 677 47.60 -20.16 -18.79
N ARG A 678 47.81 -20.26 -17.46
CA ARG A 678 49.06 -19.90 -16.77
C ARG A 678 49.81 -21.11 -16.24
N LYS A 679 49.11 -22.21 -15.96
CA LYS A 679 49.72 -23.46 -15.50
C LYS A 679 49.21 -24.65 -16.29
N LEU A 680 50.14 -25.40 -16.86
CA LEU A 680 49.85 -26.64 -17.58
C LEU A 680 50.66 -27.79 -16.97
N SER A 681 49.98 -28.87 -16.62
CA SER A 681 50.59 -30.11 -16.18
C SER A 681 50.08 -31.29 -17.00
N LEU A 682 51.00 -32.03 -17.60
CA LEU A 682 50.76 -33.28 -18.30
C LEU A 682 51.71 -34.34 -17.75
N PHE A 683 51.16 -35.45 -17.27
CA PHE A 683 51.90 -36.58 -16.73
C PHE A 683 51.48 -37.89 -17.40
N ASP A 684 52.47 -38.70 -17.79
CA ASP A 684 52.25 -40.06 -18.32
C ASP A 684 51.31 -40.06 -19.53
N ALA A 685 51.72 -39.42 -20.64
CA ALA A 685 50.90 -39.27 -21.84
C ALA A 685 51.73 -39.52 -23.12
N PRO A 686 51.16 -40.14 -24.17
CA PRO A 686 51.88 -40.45 -25.42
C PRO A 686 52.02 -39.23 -26.35
N VAL A 687 52.28 -38.05 -25.78
CA VAL A 687 52.42 -36.79 -26.53
C VAL A 687 53.85 -36.66 -27.07
N ALA A 688 53.99 -36.82 -28.38
CA ALA A 688 55.26 -36.59 -29.07
C ALA A 688 55.41 -35.14 -29.56
N ALA A 689 54.32 -34.56 -30.07
CA ALA A 689 54.30 -33.23 -30.66
C ALA A 689 53.74 -32.18 -29.68
N ILE A 690 54.62 -31.34 -29.15
CA ILE A 690 54.24 -30.25 -28.21
C ILE A 690 54.19 -28.86 -28.88
N GLY A 691 54.40 -28.78 -30.21
CA GLY A 691 54.37 -27.54 -30.99
C GLY A 691 53.23 -26.55 -30.68
N PRO A 692 51.99 -27.01 -30.48
CA PRO A 692 50.85 -26.13 -30.19
C PRO A 692 51.00 -25.24 -28.94
N ILE A 693 51.86 -25.58 -27.98
CA ILE A 693 52.01 -24.75 -26.77
C ILE A 693 52.77 -23.44 -27.02
N SER A 694 53.39 -23.27 -28.18
CA SER A 694 54.19 -22.08 -28.52
C SER A 694 53.39 -20.77 -28.50
N SER A 695 52.07 -20.83 -28.68
CA SER A 695 51.17 -19.67 -28.59
C SER A 695 50.75 -19.32 -27.16
N LEU A 696 51.01 -20.18 -26.17
CA LEU A 696 50.57 -20.02 -24.78
C LEU A 696 51.54 -19.13 -23.98
N THR A 697 51.78 -17.92 -24.47
CA THR A 697 52.83 -17.00 -23.98
C THR A 697 52.63 -16.51 -22.53
N HIS A 698 51.44 -16.68 -21.97
CA HIS A 698 51.12 -16.35 -20.57
C HIS A 698 51.44 -17.48 -19.56
N LEU A 699 51.97 -18.62 -20.02
CA LEU A 699 52.39 -19.70 -19.13
C LEU A 699 53.50 -19.26 -18.16
N THR A 700 53.28 -19.57 -16.88
CA THR A 700 54.22 -19.34 -15.76
C THR A 700 54.74 -20.65 -15.18
N SER A 701 54.02 -21.76 -15.38
CA SER A 701 54.41 -23.10 -14.95
C SER A 701 54.05 -24.11 -16.03
N LEU A 702 55.01 -24.92 -16.46
CA LEU A 702 54.83 -25.98 -17.44
C LEU A 702 55.44 -27.29 -16.93
N ARG A 703 54.62 -28.32 -16.77
CA ARG A 703 55.06 -29.68 -16.47
C ARG A 703 54.63 -30.62 -17.59
N LEU A 704 55.59 -31.25 -18.24
CA LEU A 704 55.46 -32.24 -19.29
C LEU A 704 56.34 -33.45 -18.91
N SER A 705 55.85 -34.30 -18.01
CA SER A 705 56.64 -35.38 -17.42
C SER A 705 56.17 -36.76 -17.89
N GLN A 706 57.11 -37.69 -18.10
CA GLN A 706 56.82 -39.03 -18.64
C GLN A 706 56.09 -38.96 -19.99
N ILE A 707 56.62 -38.18 -20.93
CA ILE A 707 56.12 -38.09 -22.30
C ILE A 707 57.25 -38.40 -23.31
N PRO A 708 56.95 -39.00 -24.48
CA PRO A 708 57.98 -39.41 -25.45
C PRO A 708 58.57 -38.25 -26.28
N SER A 709 58.24 -37.00 -25.98
CA SER A 709 58.71 -35.84 -26.75
C SER A 709 60.23 -35.63 -26.64
N VAL A 710 60.84 -35.26 -27.76
CA VAL A 710 62.28 -34.97 -27.90
C VAL A 710 62.55 -33.52 -28.32
N ASP A 711 61.58 -32.86 -28.95
CA ASP A 711 61.70 -31.50 -29.49
C ASP A 711 60.98 -30.50 -28.59
N PHE A 712 61.76 -29.61 -27.97
CA PHE A 712 61.28 -28.58 -27.06
C PHE A 712 61.39 -27.16 -27.61
N LEU A 713 61.60 -26.99 -28.93
CA LEU A 713 61.64 -25.66 -29.57
C LEU A 713 60.40 -24.81 -29.26
N ALA A 714 59.23 -25.43 -29.11
CA ALA A 714 57.99 -24.76 -28.76
C ALA A 714 58.03 -24.00 -27.42
N VAL A 715 58.91 -24.40 -26.48
CA VAL A 715 59.05 -23.76 -25.17
C VAL A 715 59.86 -22.46 -25.24
N SER A 716 60.67 -22.27 -26.29
CA SER A 716 61.63 -21.16 -26.37
C SER A 716 61.01 -19.76 -26.30
N GLY A 717 59.77 -19.60 -26.75
CA GLY A 717 59.01 -18.35 -26.71
C GLY A 717 58.28 -18.09 -25.38
N LEU A 718 58.24 -19.06 -24.47
CA LEU A 718 57.48 -18.99 -23.21
C LEU A 718 58.28 -18.27 -22.11
N VAL A 719 58.70 -17.03 -22.39
CA VAL A 719 59.63 -16.25 -21.57
C VAL A 719 59.12 -15.92 -20.16
N ASN A 720 57.82 -16.08 -19.91
CA ASN A 720 57.18 -15.88 -18.60
C ASN A 720 57.26 -17.10 -17.67
N LEU A 721 57.82 -18.23 -18.14
CA LEU A 721 57.96 -19.44 -17.32
C LEU A 721 58.87 -19.20 -16.12
N THR A 722 58.37 -19.61 -14.96
CA THR A 722 59.07 -19.64 -13.67
C THR A 722 59.34 -21.07 -13.21
N GLU A 723 58.52 -22.03 -13.65
CA GLU A 723 58.67 -23.45 -13.36
C GLU A 723 58.57 -24.27 -14.64
N LEU A 724 59.56 -25.13 -14.90
CA LEU A 724 59.59 -26.05 -16.03
C LEU A 724 59.99 -27.44 -15.55
N ASP A 725 59.13 -28.42 -15.79
CA ASP A 725 59.38 -29.82 -15.51
C ASP A 725 59.22 -30.64 -16.78
N ILE A 726 60.32 -31.14 -17.31
CA ILE A 726 60.37 -31.99 -18.50
C ILE A 726 61.07 -33.31 -18.18
N SER A 727 60.84 -33.80 -16.95
CA SER A 727 61.42 -35.04 -16.45
C SER A 727 60.90 -36.27 -17.18
N ASN A 728 61.75 -37.30 -17.30
CA ASN A 728 61.44 -38.55 -17.98
C ASN A 728 60.96 -38.33 -19.42
N THR A 729 61.60 -37.40 -20.13
CA THR A 729 61.37 -37.12 -21.55
C THR A 729 62.60 -37.49 -22.39
N GLY A 730 62.47 -37.39 -23.70
CA GLY A 730 63.54 -37.67 -24.65
C GLY A 730 64.49 -36.50 -24.92
N ILE A 731 64.46 -35.42 -24.12
CA ILE A 731 65.30 -34.23 -24.36
C ILE A 731 66.80 -34.55 -24.29
N GLU A 732 67.55 -34.10 -25.30
CA GLU A 732 69.01 -34.20 -25.37
C GLU A 732 69.73 -32.85 -25.54
N ASP A 733 69.02 -31.81 -25.99
CA ASP A 733 69.54 -30.45 -26.20
C ASP A 733 68.73 -29.42 -25.41
N LEU A 734 69.43 -28.54 -24.68
CA LEU A 734 68.82 -27.49 -23.85
C LEU A 734 68.85 -26.12 -24.52
N SER A 735 69.29 -26.01 -25.79
CA SER A 735 69.22 -24.76 -26.55
C SER A 735 67.81 -24.13 -26.56
N PRO A 736 66.69 -24.88 -26.61
CA PRO A 736 65.35 -24.30 -26.60
C PRO A 736 65.00 -23.51 -25.32
N ILE A 737 65.58 -23.86 -24.17
CA ILE A 737 65.23 -23.23 -22.89
C ILE A 737 66.22 -22.14 -22.46
N SER A 738 67.25 -21.86 -23.26
CA SER A 738 68.33 -20.94 -22.91
C SER A 738 67.91 -19.47 -22.71
N ASN A 739 66.77 -19.08 -23.29
CA ASN A 739 66.22 -17.71 -23.18
C ASN A 739 65.19 -17.53 -22.06
N LEU A 740 64.87 -18.58 -21.29
CA LEU A 740 63.86 -18.54 -20.22
C LEU A 740 64.41 -17.90 -18.94
N LYS A 741 64.80 -16.63 -19.02
CA LYS A 741 65.53 -15.93 -17.95
C LYS A 741 64.78 -15.81 -16.63
N ASN A 742 63.45 -15.92 -16.65
CA ASN A 742 62.59 -15.88 -15.47
C ASN A 742 62.46 -17.24 -14.75
N LEU A 743 63.11 -18.29 -15.27
CA LEU A 743 62.96 -19.64 -14.77
C LEU A 743 63.64 -19.81 -13.41
N LYS A 744 62.87 -20.24 -12.41
CA LYS A 744 63.29 -20.46 -11.03
C LYS A 744 63.43 -21.94 -10.69
N LYS A 745 62.58 -22.80 -11.26
CA LYS A 745 62.63 -24.25 -11.02
C LYS A 745 62.70 -25.00 -12.33
N LEU A 746 63.67 -25.91 -12.43
CA LEU A 746 63.89 -26.74 -13.60
C LEU A 746 64.08 -28.20 -13.21
N ASN A 747 63.20 -29.08 -13.69
CA ASN A 747 63.33 -30.53 -13.53
C ASN A 747 63.60 -31.21 -14.87
N LEU A 748 64.78 -31.83 -14.95
CA LEU A 748 65.33 -32.58 -16.09
C LEU A 748 65.63 -34.04 -15.71
N SER A 749 65.11 -34.51 -14.56
CA SER A 749 65.42 -35.85 -14.05
C SER A 749 64.95 -36.95 -15.01
N GLY A 750 65.66 -38.07 -15.05
CA GLY A 750 65.29 -39.23 -15.87
C GLY A 750 65.42 -39.01 -17.39
N THR A 751 66.18 -38.00 -17.83
CA THR A 751 66.44 -37.70 -19.25
C THR A 751 67.79 -38.27 -19.73
N ASN A 752 68.03 -38.24 -21.05
CA ASN A 752 69.27 -38.75 -21.65
C ASN A 752 70.41 -37.70 -21.73
N LEU A 753 70.26 -36.55 -21.07
CA LEU A 753 71.20 -35.43 -21.12
C LEU A 753 72.62 -35.82 -20.70
N LYS A 754 73.61 -35.36 -21.48
CA LYS A 754 75.05 -35.56 -21.23
C LYS A 754 75.77 -34.29 -20.77
N VAL A 755 75.24 -33.12 -21.13
CA VAL A 755 75.79 -31.79 -20.84
C VAL A 755 74.65 -30.82 -20.52
N LEU A 756 74.94 -29.79 -19.73
CA LEU A 756 73.98 -28.73 -19.36
C LEU A 756 74.17 -27.43 -20.17
N LYS A 757 74.77 -27.52 -21.36
CA LYS A 757 74.99 -26.35 -22.23
C LYS A 757 73.63 -25.79 -22.67
N GLY A 758 73.41 -24.50 -22.46
CA GLY A 758 72.12 -23.81 -22.62
C GLY A 758 71.57 -23.26 -21.30
N LEU A 759 72.06 -23.71 -20.14
CA LEU A 759 71.61 -23.22 -18.83
C LEU A 759 72.41 -22.01 -18.31
N GLU A 760 73.52 -21.64 -18.95
CA GLU A 760 74.47 -20.62 -18.47
C GLU A 760 73.82 -19.25 -18.22
N SER A 761 72.76 -18.92 -18.97
CA SER A 761 72.05 -17.64 -18.95
C SER A 761 70.85 -17.58 -18.00
N LEU A 762 70.51 -18.69 -17.32
CA LEU A 762 69.34 -18.78 -16.44
C LEU A 762 69.66 -18.26 -15.03
N SER A 763 69.98 -16.96 -14.93
CA SER A 763 70.46 -16.35 -13.70
C SER A 763 69.47 -16.40 -12.53
N GLU A 764 68.17 -16.50 -12.79
CA GLU A 764 67.12 -16.58 -11.77
C GLU A 764 66.86 -18.02 -11.27
N LEU A 765 67.60 -19.02 -11.76
CA LEU A 765 67.36 -20.41 -11.41
C LEU A 765 67.72 -20.70 -9.95
N GLU A 766 66.74 -21.17 -9.18
CA GLU A 766 66.84 -21.47 -7.76
C GLU A 766 66.89 -22.98 -7.48
N GLU A 767 66.14 -23.79 -8.24
CA GLU A 767 66.10 -25.25 -8.08
C GLU A 767 66.36 -25.96 -9.41
N LEU A 768 67.33 -26.89 -9.41
CA LEU A 768 67.65 -27.72 -10.56
C LEU A 768 67.67 -29.20 -10.17
N ASP A 769 66.86 -30.01 -10.85
CA ASP A 769 66.90 -31.47 -10.73
C ASP A 769 67.41 -32.11 -12.03
N VAL A 770 68.54 -32.81 -11.94
CA VAL A 770 69.19 -33.55 -13.03
C VAL A 770 69.47 -35.00 -12.61
N ALA A 771 68.70 -35.52 -11.64
CA ALA A 771 68.85 -36.89 -11.17
C ALA A 771 68.59 -37.91 -12.27
N SER A 772 69.25 -39.08 -12.21
CA SER A 772 69.06 -40.15 -13.19
C SER A 772 69.30 -39.72 -14.63
N THR A 773 70.36 -38.94 -14.87
CA THR A 773 70.80 -38.50 -16.22
C THR A 773 72.18 -39.06 -16.57
N ASN A 774 72.64 -38.87 -17.82
CA ASN A 774 73.99 -39.27 -18.25
C ASN A 774 75.05 -38.16 -18.09
N LEU A 775 74.77 -37.17 -17.24
CA LEU A 775 75.58 -35.96 -17.07
C LEU A 775 77.00 -36.24 -16.54
N ARG A 776 78.00 -35.60 -17.15
CA ARG A 776 79.43 -35.77 -16.77
C ARG A 776 80.10 -34.53 -16.17
N SER A 777 79.47 -33.36 -16.24
CA SER A 777 80.06 -32.10 -15.77
C SER A 777 79.00 -31.10 -15.32
N LEU A 778 79.27 -30.38 -14.24
CA LEU A 778 78.45 -29.25 -13.74
C LEU A 778 78.97 -27.88 -14.22
N LYS A 779 80.03 -27.84 -15.04
CA LYS A 779 80.66 -26.57 -15.47
C LYS A 779 79.68 -25.54 -16.08
N PRO A 780 78.69 -25.91 -16.91
CA PRO A 780 77.74 -24.95 -17.48
C PRO A 780 76.88 -24.21 -16.43
N ILE A 781 76.73 -24.75 -15.22
CA ILE A 781 75.91 -24.15 -14.16
C ILE A 781 76.75 -23.50 -13.05
N ASP A 782 78.08 -23.50 -13.15
CA ASP A 782 78.99 -22.93 -12.13
C ASP A 782 78.87 -21.40 -11.99
N GLY A 783 78.22 -20.73 -12.96
CA GLY A 783 77.91 -19.30 -12.90
C GLY A 783 76.56 -18.96 -12.24
N LEU A 784 75.72 -19.95 -11.90
CA LEU A 784 74.35 -19.74 -11.41
C LEU A 784 74.32 -19.48 -9.90
N ARG A 785 74.61 -18.23 -9.52
CA ARG A 785 74.75 -17.82 -8.10
C ARG A 785 73.46 -17.89 -7.28
N ASN A 786 72.29 -17.87 -7.92
CA ASN A 786 71.00 -17.94 -7.25
C ASN A 786 70.53 -19.38 -6.97
N LEU A 787 71.30 -20.40 -7.39
CA LEU A 787 70.92 -21.79 -7.25
C LEU A 787 70.96 -22.22 -5.77
N LYS A 788 69.80 -22.49 -5.19
CA LYS A 788 69.60 -22.91 -3.80
C LYS A 788 69.56 -24.41 -3.64
N LYS A 789 69.19 -25.15 -4.69
CA LYS A 789 69.05 -26.61 -4.62
C LYS A 789 69.45 -27.28 -5.92
N LEU A 790 70.30 -28.30 -5.80
CA LEU A 790 70.74 -29.15 -6.91
C LEU A 790 70.54 -30.63 -6.55
N THR A 791 69.67 -31.32 -7.28
CA THR A 791 69.52 -32.78 -7.18
C THR A 791 70.26 -33.44 -8.34
N CYS A 792 71.27 -34.28 -8.08
CA CYS A 792 72.12 -34.86 -9.13
C CYS A 792 72.61 -36.30 -8.85
N PHE A 793 71.86 -37.09 -8.08
CA PHE A 793 72.14 -38.51 -7.84
C PHE A 793 71.88 -39.37 -9.08
N ASN A 794 72.46 -40.58 -9.13
CA ASN A 794 72.37 -41.47 -10.31
C ASN A 794 72.81 -40.79 -11.62
N THR A 795 73.93 -40.07 -11.58
CA THR A 795 74.56 -39.42 -12.74
C THR A 795 75.93 -40.02 -13.03
N ARG A 796 76.62 -39.56 -14.09
CA ARG A 796 78.02 -39.92 -14.38
C ARG A 796 79.01 -38.87 -13.85
N LEU A 797 78.58 -38.04 -12.89
CA LEU A 797 79.43 -37.07 -12.22
C LEU A 797 80.42 -37.77 -11.29
N THR A 798 81.64 -37.23 -11.19
CA THR A 798 82.61 -37.70 -10.19
C THR A 798 82.37 -36.97 -8.87
N SER A 799 82.61 -37.64 -7.73
CA SER A 799 82.51 -37.00 -6.41
C SER A 799 83.33 -35.71 -6.33
N ARG A 800 84.53 -35.70 -6.92
CA ARG A 800 85.37 -34.50 -7.01
C ARG A 800 84.69 -33.31 -7.71
N ALA A 801 83.97 -33.55 -8.80
CA ALA A 801 83.28 -32.49 -9.53
C ALA A 801 82.12 -31.90 -8.68
N VAL A 802 81.43 -32.75 -7.92
CA VAL A 802 80.36 -32.34 -7.01
C VAL A 802 80.91 -31.59 -5.80
N ASP A 803 82.00 -32.08 -5.20
CA ASP A 803 82.65 -31.42 -4.06
C ASP A 803 83.22 -30.05 -4.44
N SER A 804 83.77 -29.93 -5.66
CA SER A 804 84.20 -28.64 -6.23
C SER A 804 83.03 -27.68 -6.37
N PHE A 805 81.88 -28.15 -6.86
CA PHE A 805 80.67 -27.33 -7.00
C PHE A 805 80.10 -26.89 -5.64
N LYS A 806 80.04 -27.80 -4.65
CA LYS A 806 79.65 -27.47 -3.26
C LYS A 806 80.56 -26.41 -2.64
N SER A 807 81.85 -26.45 -2.96
CA SER A 807 82.82 -25.48 -2.46
C SER A 807 82.65 -24.09 -3.12
N SER A 808 82.28 -24.04 -4.41
CA SER A 808 81.98 -22.77 -5.09
C SER A 808 80.58 -22.21 -4.79
N HIS A 809 79.64 -23.05 -4.34
CA HIS A 809 78.24 -22.71 -4.04
C HIS A 809 77.83 -23.19 -2.63
N PRO A 810 78.36 -22.59 -1.54
CA PRO A 810 78.14 -23.06 -0.18
C PRO A 810 76.68 -22.96 0.30
N ASP A 811 75.90 -22.05 -0.30
CA ASP A 811 74.49 -21.83 0.03
C ASP A 811 73.52 -22.73 -0.76
N CYS A 812 74.05 -23.61 -1.63
CA CYS A 812 73.28 -24.55 -2.44
C CYS A 812 73.18 -25.92 -1.76
N GLU A 813 71.95 -26.39 -1.50
CA GLU A 813 71.71 -27.77 -1.04
C GLU A 813 71.93 -28.75 -2.21
N VAL A 814 73.04 -29.49 -2.17
CA VAL A 814 73.37 -30.48 -3.21
C VAL A 814 73.08 -31.91 -2.74
N ARG A 815 72.11 -32.57 -3.38
CA ARG A 815 71.75 -33.98 -3.16
C ARG A 815 72.44 -34.88 -4.19
N PHE A 816 73.47 -35.59 -3.74
CA PHE A 816 74.29 -36.49 -4.55
C PHE A 816 74.61 -37.77 -3.76
N TYR A 817 74.27 -38.93 -4.32
CA TYR A 817 74.60 -40.25 -3.78
C TYR A 817 74.69 -41.30 -4.89
#